data_AF-A0A397V6R4-F1
#
_entry.id   AF-A0A397V6R4-F1
#
_cell.length_a   1.000
_cell.length_b   1.000
_cell.length_c   1.000
_cell.angle_alpha   90.00
_cell.angle_beta   90.00
_cell.angle_gamma   90.00
#
_symmetry.space_group_name_H-M   'P 1'
#
loop_
_entity.id
_entity.type
_entity.pdbx_description
1 polymer ?
#
loop_
_entity_poly.entity_id
_entity_poly.type
_entity_poly.pdbx_seq_one_letter_code
_entity_poly.pdbx_strand_id
1 'polypeptide(L)'
;MVVPDEFSSRRNDENGKCVHCTQFNTSPAWCQSCDPWKATQGWESGNDDIDNFIKEFQFNSTEYKKVIEWIPFNKLIDLQEIREDESEIVFMATWLDGIRIIKGEHKEYAQSRIESCGVNLKTLHYSQISSHFNEVKGNIIYGITQNTQTNQYMIVVPDEFNDSRNDANGKCVHCKQSNTSQAWCQSCDPWKAIQEWTSGNKYIDNFIKKFQFESSEYKKVIEWIPFDRLNNLQEIAGESEQVYVSTWMDGKRTIRGETGKYKQSRTKSYVNIIKMYNSKTSSIEKFKNYIQSGKYEIYGMTQNTETNQYMVVLDYYNDKRSPDNGECAHCIRFNTNPAWCQLCDPLKIIQESTSADKRINDCIKEFQLKATAYEKVIEWIPFDKLGNIITVGKGGFGTVYSANWLDGKRTVEGYVRSRKTPCKVAIKTLPASQTNTDSFLTEFKNHMTCRLEGSELEIYGLTQDAKTGQCMMVLQFANRGNLHDFLTQDFRKLTWQKKLKQLADISYDLYRIHEAKFIHGDFHSGNILINENTDGDVKSYIADLGLSRNQDEHILKGGAYGILPYVAPEILSGQQYTPEADIYGLGIIMVELSSGQRPFNGRPFNLKLSVEICQGLRPEFGQGTPDCYIELAKECIDSNPPNRPIAKHIYSKVIEWIKIIESENLIDDKKLDIKKKFNDADSIIKKTTLNSSLLHQNIFNSKFIDTSEINQFIPINLSLSIRKLKETSLCDFSDFPIV
;
A
#
# COMPACT_ATOMS: atom_id res chain seq x y z
N MET A 1 54.89 2.70 62.70
CA MET A 1 55.00 2.06 61.37
C MET A 1 53.85 2.57 60.52
N VAL A 2 54.15 3.40 59.52
CA VAL A 2 53.17 3.77 58.48
C VAL A 2 53.04 2.54 57.59
N VAL A 3 51.90 1.86 57.64
CA VAL A 3 51.62 0.77 56.69
C VAL A 3 51.54 1.43 55.30
N PRO A 4 52.31 0.98 54.30
CA PRO A 4 52.19 1.50 52.95
C PRO A 4 50.75 1.33 52.49
N ASP A 5 50.17 2.41 52.00
CA ASP A 5 48.86 2.33 51.37
C ASP A 5 49.02 1.59 50.03
N GLU A 6 48.64 0.31 50.04
CA GLU A 6 48.71 -0.60 48.88
C GLU A 6 47.96 -0.05 47.65
N PHE A 7 47.03 0.90 47.87
CA PHE A 7 46.23 1.52 46.82
C PHE A 7 46.66 2.95 46.46
N SER A 8 47.82 3.40 46.95
CA SER A 8 48.32 4.77 46.73
C SER A 8 48.36 5.19 45.26
N SER A 9 48.68 4.26 44.35
CA SER A 9 48.71 4.49 42.89
C SER A 9 47.33 4.67 42.24
N ARG A 10 46.24 4.29 42.93
CA ARG A 10 44.85 4.38 42.45
C ARG A 10 44.07 5.55 43.03
N ARG A 11 44.63 6.27 44.01
CA ARG A 11 43.98 7.43 44.62
C ARG A 11 43.96 8.61 43.66
N ASN A 12 42.81 9.24 43.47
CA ASN A 12 42.64 10.38 42.57
C ASN A 12 41.81 11.48 43.26
N ASP A 13 42.30 12.72 43.25
CA ASP A 13 41.65 13.87 43.88
C ASP A 13 40.32 14.25 43.21
N GLU A 14 40.14 13.93 41.93
CA GLU A 14 38.90 14.09 41.17
C GLU A 14 37.74 13.26 41.75
N ASN A 15 38.04 12.17 42.47
CA ASN A 15 37.04 11.29 43.08
C ASN A 15 36.56 11.76 44.47
N GLY A 16 37.06 12.91 44.94
CA GLY A 16 36.79 13.40 46.29
C GLY A 16 37.56 12.64 47.37
N LYS A 17 37.34 13.01 48.64
CA LYS A 17 37.98 12.38 49.80
C LYS A 17 37.04 11.41 50.49
N CYS A 18 37.59 10.31 51.00
CA CYS A 18 36.87 9.39 51.86
C CYS A 18 36.53 10.07 53.19
N VAL A 19 35.27 10.01 53.61
CA VAL A 19 34.81 10.63 54.86
C VAL A 19 35.38 9.96 56.12
N HIS A 20 35.99 8.77 55.99
CA HIS A 20 36.50 8.00 57.12
C HIS A 20 38.01 8.11 57.33
N CYS A 21 38.81 7.97 56.27
CA CYS A 21 40.26 8.05 56.36
C CYS A 21 40.84 9.34 55.82
N THR A 22 40.01 10.24 55.27
CA THR A 22 40.38 11.55 54.69
C THR A 22 41.31 11.50 53.47
N GLN A 23 41.74 10.30 53.06
CA GLN A 23 42.49 10.07 51.82
C GLN A 23 41.60 10.23 50.60
N PHE A 24 42.20 10.53 49.44
CA PHE A 24 41.46 10.55 48.18
C PHE A 24 40.87 9.17 47.86
N ASN A 25 39.66 9.17 47.33
CA ASN A 25 38.97 7.96 46.92
C ASN A 25 39.69 7.30 45.73
N THR A 26 39.64 5.97 45.69
CA THR A 26 40.23 5.17 44.60
C THR A 26 39.35 5.13 43.35
N SER A 27 38.05 5.41 43.51
CA SER A 27 37.09 5.66 42.42
C SER A 27 35.96 6.54 42.95
N PRO A 28 35.10 7.15 42.09
CA PRO A 28 34.03 8.03 42.56
C PRO A 28 33.20 7.39 43.69
N ALA A 29 33.11 8.10 44.83
CA ALA A 29 32.43 7.64 46.05
C ALA A 29 32.88 6.28 46.63
N TRP A 30 34.10 5.80 46.33
CA TRP A 30 34.61 4.52 46.84
C TRP A 30 36.09 4.58 47.27
N CYS A 31 36.34 4.16 48.50
CA CYS A 31 37.67 4.01 49.10
C CYS A 31 37.98 2.53 49.34
N GLN A 32 38.86 1.95 48.53
CA GLN A 32 39.29 0.55 48.66
C GLN A 32 39.87 0.21 50.05
N SER A 33 40.41 1.20 50.78
CA SER A 33 40.95 0.97 52.14
C SER A 33 39.87 0.92 53.24
N CYS A 34 38.68 1.48 53.02
CA CYS A 34 37.71 1.71 54.09
C CYS A 34 36.33 1.13 53.84
N ASP A 35 35.88 1.11 52.58
CA ASP A 35 34.50 0.74 52.26
C ASP A 35 34.26 -0.78 52.20
N PRO A 36 35.22 -1.63 51.75
CA PRO A 36 35.06 -3.09 51.87
C PRO A 36 34.83 -3.58 53.30
N TRP A 37 35.56 -3.02 54.26
CA TRP A 37 35.41 -3.35 55.68
C TRP A 37 34.03 -2.99 56.24
N LYS A 38 33.34 -2.00 55.65
CA LYS A 38 31.95 -1.69 56.01
C LYS A 38 30.95 -2.58 55.32
N ALA A 39 31.18 -2.88 54.04
CA ALA A 39 30.29 -3.72 53.24
C ALA A 39 30.19 -5.16 53.79
N THR A 40 31.25 -5.63 54.47
CA THR A 40 31.37 -6.98 55.02
C THR A 40 30.76 -7.15 56.42
N GLN A 41 30.21 -6.09 57.02
CA GLN A 41 29.66 -6.11 58.37
C GLN A 41 28.12 -6.16 58.38
N GLY A 42 27.54 -6.85 59.36
CA GLY A 42 26.12 -6.75 59.70
C GLY A 42 25.15 -7.61 58.89
N TRP A 43 25.63 -8.64 58.18
CA TRP A 43 24.80 -9.63 57.49
C TRP A 43 25.47 -11.01 57.49
N GLU A 44 24.66 -12.07 57.47
CA GLU A 44 25.08 -13.47 57.30
C GLU A 44 24.00 -14.19 56.48
N SER A 45 24.38 -15.03 55.52
CA SER A 45 23.44 -15.85 54.75
C SER A 45 23.03 -17.14 55.47
N GLY A 46 23.81 -17.54 56.48
CA GLY A 46 23.72 -18.86 57.10
C GLY A 46 24.48 -19.96 56.33
N ASN A 47 25.24 -19.59 55.29
CA ASN A 47 26.13 -20.48 54.55
C ASN A 47 27.53 -19.86 54.41
N ASP A 48 28.54 -20.51 55.02
CA ASP A 48 29.91 -20.00 55.07
C ASP A 48 30.56 -19.84 53.68
N ASP A 49 30.22 -20.71 52.72
CA ASP A 49 30.78 -20.64 51.36
C ASP A 49 30.27 -19.38 50.62
N ILE A 50 28.96 -19.09 50.74
CA ILE A 50 28.35 -17.88 50.17
C ILE A 50 28.86 -16.64 50.89
N ASP A 51 28.96 -16.68 52.22
CA ASP A 51 29.43 -15.55 53.01
C ASP A 51 30.88 -15.18 52.66
N ASN A 52 31.76 -16.18 52.58
CA ASN A 52 33.15 -15.99 52.18
C ASN A 52 33.27 -15.46 50.75
N PHE A 53 32.44 -15.97 49.83
CA PHE A 53 32.41 -15.50 48.45
C PHE A 53 32.03 -14.01 48.33
N ILE A 54 30.93 -13.60 48.96
CA ILE A 54 30.48 -12.19 48.90
C ILE A 54 31.54 -11.30 49.57
N LYS A 55 32.10 -11.71 50.72
CA LYS A 55 33.17 -10.96 51.39
C LYS A 55 34.41 -10.82 50.50
N GLU A 56 34.85 -11.88 49.84
CA GLU A 56 35.97 -11.84 48.88
C GLU A 56 35.69 -10.84 47.74
N PHE A 57 34.49 -10.86 47.16
CA PHE A 57 34.10 -9.91 46.12
C PHE A 57 34.08 -8.46 46.61
N GLN A 58 33.59 -8.21 47.82
CA GLN A 58 33.56 -6.89 48.43
C GLN A 58 34.97 -6.34 48.66
N PHE A 59 35.92 -7.17 49.12
CA PHE A 59 37.33 -6.79 49.27
C PHE A 59 38.04 -6.53 47.94
N ASN A 60 37.70 -7.28 46.91
CA ASN A 60 38.29 -7.12 45.58
C ASN A 60 37.63 -6.02 44.73
N SER A 61 36.49 -5.47 45.18
CA SER A 61 35.73 -4.47 44.42
C SER A 61 36.45 -3.14 44.30
N THR A 62 36.57 -2.65 43.07
CA THR A 62 37.26 -1.38 42.77
C THR A 62 36.34 -0.17 42.67
N GLU A 63 35.02 -0.39 42.60
CA GLU A 63 33.99 0.64 42.35
C GLU A 63 32.74 0.36 43.17
N TYR A 64 32.14 1.41 43.76
CA TYR A 64 30.93 1.32 44.59
C TYR A 64 29.75 0.60 43.91
N LYS A 65 29.57 0.81 42.59
CA LYS A 65 28.46 0.22 41.82
C LYS A 65 28.62 -1.28 41.55
N LYS A 66 29.83 -1.83 41.70
CA LYS A 66 30.16 -3.25 41.43
C LYS A 66 30.21 -4.12 42.68
N VAL A 67 29.98 -3.52 43.84
CA VAL A 67 29.97 -4.22 45.13
C VAL A 67 28.73 -5.10 45.22
N ILE A 68 28.92 -6.41 45.38
CA ILE A 68 27.82 -7.36 45.61
C ILE A 68 27.48 -7.44 47.10
N GLU A 69 26.25 -7.83 47.44
CA GLU A 69 25.81 -8.00 48.82
C GLU A 69 24.86 -9.19 49.01
N TRP A 70 24.68 -9.62 50.26
CA TRP A 70 23.58 -10.50 50.59
C TRP A 70 22.27 -9.73 50.58
N ILE A 71 21.28 -10.26 49.86
CA ILE A 71 19.97 -9.64 49.70
C ILE A 71 18.96 -10.52 50.43
N PRO A 72 18.41 -10.09 51.58
CA PRO A 72 17.36 -10.82 52.25
C PRO A 72 16.16 -11.02 51.32
N PHE A 73 15.68 -12.26 51.18
CA PHE A 73 14.66 -12.58 50.18
C PHE A 73 13.35 -11.81 50.38
N ASN A 74 13.00 -11.47 51.61
CA ASN A 74 11.84 -10.64 51.93
C ASN A 74 11.94 -9.18 51.45
N LYS A 75 13.12 -8.74 50.97
CA LYS A 75 13.33 -7.45 50.31
C LYS A 75 13.04 -7.47 48.81
N LEU A 76 12.74 -8.65 48.26
CA LEU A 76 12.37 -8.88 46.87
C LEU A 76 10.88 -9.18 46.80
N ILE A 77 10.09 -8.22 46.33
CA ILE A 77 8.63 -8.33 46.21
C ILE A 77 8.21 -8.46 44.74
N ASP A 78 6.94 -8.79 44.51
CA ASP A 78 6.37 -8.93 43.15
C ASP A 78 7.13 -9.92 42.25
N LEU A 79 7.62 -11.03 42.84
CA LEU A 79 8.38 -12.04 42.12
C LEU A 79 7.56 -12.69 41.00
N GLN A 80 8.05 -12.63 39.77
CA GLN A 80 7.42 -13.18 38.57
C GLN A 80 8.42 -13.97 37.74
N GLU A 81 8.07 -15.18 37.32
CA GLU A 81 8.91 -15.99 36.43
C GLU A 81 8.83 -15.45 34.99
N ILE A 82 9.99 -15.16 34.38
CA ILE A 82 10.13 -14.54 33.05
C ILE A 82 10.39 -15.59 31.97
N ARG A 83 11.29 -16.52 32.26
CA ARG A 83 11.66 -17.62 31.35
C ARG A 83 12.19 -18.80 32.14
N GLU A 84 11.91 -19.98 31.62
CA GLU A 84 12.52 -21.25 32.00
C GLU A 84 13.19 -21.79 30.73
N ASP A 85 14.52 -21.95 30.76
CA ASP A 85 15.26 -22.72 29.76
C ASP A 85 15.76 -24.03 30.36
N GLU A 86 16.45 -24.86 29.58
CA GLU A 86 16.93 -26.17 30.05
C GLU A 86 17.94 -26.08 31.22
N SER A 87 18.44 -24.89 31.56
CA SER A 87 19.56 -24.68 32.50
C SER A 87 19.33 -23.61 33.58
N GLU A 88 18.44 -22.64 33.38
CA GLU A 88 18.16 -21.54 34.31
C GLU A 88 16.67 -21.13 34.28
N ILE A 89 16.13 -20.83 35.47
CA ILE A 89 14.86 -20.10 35.62
C ILE A 89 15.22 -18.66 35.97
N VAL A 90 14.66 -17.71 35.22
CA VAL A 90 14.85 -16.28 35.46
C VAL A 90 13.56 -15.68 36.00
N PHE A 91 13.65 -15.03 37.16
CA PHE A 91 12.56 -14.26 37.75
C PHE A 91 12.83 -12.76 37.65
N MET A 92 11.78 -11.96 37.72
CA MET A 92 11.82 -10.51 37.96
C MET A 92 11.28 -10.24 39.36
N ALA A 93 11.87 -9.29 40.09
CA ALA A 93 11.31 -8.77 41.34
C ALA A 93 11.57 -7.28 41.50
N THR A 94 10.85 -6.64 42.41
CA THR A 94 11.17 -5.30 42.93
C THR A 94 12.04 -5.45 44.17
N TRP A 95 13.28 -4.95 44.13
CA TRP A 95 14.18 -4.90 45.26
C TRP A 95 14.00 -3.60 46.05
N LEU A 96 13.49 -3.72 47.29
CA LEU A 96 13.14 -2.59 48.14
C LEU A 96 14.33 -1.71 48.52
N ASP A 97 15.46 -2.33 48.90
CA ASP A 97 16.67 -1.58 49.31
C ASP A 97 17.36 -0.92 48.10
N GLY A 98 17.15 -1.48 46.90
CA GLY A 98 17.46 -0.83 45.64
C GLY A 98 18.92 -0.90 45.19
N ILE A 99 19.19 -0.46 43.96
CA ILE A 99 20.51 -0.58 43.32
C ILE A 99 21.44 0.57 43.70
N ARG A 100 22.73 0.27 43.92
CA ARG A 100 23.78 1.26 44.21
C ARG A 100 24.02 2.22 43.04
N ILE A 101 23.95 3.52 43.33
CA ILE A 101 24.27 4.60 42.38
C ILE A 101 25.18 5.66 43.02
N ILE A 102 25.84 6.44 42.19
CA ILE A 102 26.67 7.56 42.62
C ILE A 102 25.91 8.84 42.23
N LYS A 103 25.74 9.76 43.19
CA LYS A 103 25.17 11.10 42.97
C LYS A 103 26.26 12.16 43.14
N GLY A 104 25.99 13.36 42.64
CA GLY A 104 26.91 14.50 42.71
C GLY A 104 27.76 14.65 41.46
N GLU A 105 28.51 15.74 41.41
CA GLU A 105 29.40 16.09 40.29
C GLU A 105 30.84 16.19 40.79
N HIS A 106 31.78 16.22 39.85
CA HIS A 106 33.24 16.29 40.02
C HIS A 106 33.74 16.70 41.42
N LYS A 107 34.45 15.79 42.11
CA LYS A 107 34.98 15.93 43.49
C LYS A 107 33.95 15.85 44.64
N GLU A 108 32.65 15.87 44.37
CA GLU A 108 31.57 15.81 45.36
C GLU A 108 30.66 14.57 45.17
N TYR A 109 31.28 13.42 44.89
CA TYR A 109 30.53 12.17 44.73
C TYR A 109 30.03 11.61 46.05
N ALA A 110 28.77 11.19 46.08
CA ALA A 110 28.13 10.54 47.22
C ALA A 110 27.57 9.16 46.85
N GLN A 111 27.73 8.20 47.77
CA GLN A 111 27.06 6.89 47.70
C GLN A 111 25.55 7.09 47.86
N SER A 112 24.75 6.50 46.98
CA SER A 112 23.28 6.55 47.01
C SER A 112 22.70 5.23 46.48
N ARG A 113 21.37 5.09 46.54
CA ARG A 113 20.63 4.01 45.86
C ARG A 113 19.45 4.53 45.04
N ILE A 114 19.01 3.73 44.07
CA ILE A 114 17.67 3.81 43.47
C ILE A 114 16.79 2.84 44.27
N GLU A 115 16.11 3.34 45.28
CA GLU A 115 15.23 2.53 46.13
C GLU A 115 14.05 1.94 45.35
N SER A 116 13.59 0.75 45.77
CA SER A 116 12.41 0.07 45.20
C SER A 116 12.49 -0.08 43.67
N CYS A 117 13.55 -0.73 43.18
CA CYS A 117 13.81 -0.90 41.76
C CYS A 117 13.74 -2.35 41.29
N GLY A 118 13.37 -2.55 40.03
CA GLY A 118 13.27 -3.87 39.40
C GLY A 118 14.63 -4.52 39.16
N VAL A 119 14.74 -5.82 39.39
CA VAL A 119 15.94 -6.66 39.22
C VAL A 119 15.55 -8.04 38.66
N ASN A 120 16.49 -8.71 38.01
CA ASN A 120 16.33 -10.10 37.60
C ASN A 120 17.01 -11.03 38.61
N LEU A 121 16.45 -12.22 38.79
CA LEU A 121 16.99 -13.27 39.64
C LEU A 121 17.21 -14.51 38.79
N LYS A 122 18.41 -15.09 38.86
CA LYS A 122 18.75 -16.33 38.17
C LYS A 122 18.96 -17.43 39.19
N THR A 123 18.30 -18.58 39.01
CA THR A 123 18.48 -19.74 39.87
C THR A 123 19.91 -20.27 39.84
N LEU A 124 20.46 -20.53 41.03
CA LEU A 124 21.73 -21.22 41.20
C LEU A 124 21.51 -22.66 41.63
N HIS A 125 22.08 -23.59 40.87
CA HIS A 125 22.27 -24.96 41.35
C HIS A 125 23.51 -25.03 42.23
N TYR A 126 23.38 -25.59 43.44
CA TYR A 126 24.45 -25.61 44.44
C TYR A 126 25.76 -26.22 43.93
N SER A 127 25.68 -27.25 43.07
CA SER A 127 26.83 -27.90 42.43
C SER A 127 27.58 -27.02 41.42
N GLN A 128 27.01 -25.90 40.99
CA GLN A 128 27.55 -24.99 39.98
C GLN A 128 27.92 -23.62 40.53
N ILE A 129 27.88 -23.45 41.86
CA ILE A 129 28.18 -22.17 42.52
C ILE A 129 29.60 -21.71 42.18
N SER A 130 30.62 -22.56 42.36
CA SER A 130 32.01 -22.23 42.04
C SER A 130 32.29 -21.98 40.54
N SER A 131 31.53 -22.58 39.63
CA SER A 131 31.68 -22.32 38.19
C SER A 131 31.04 -21.00 37.79
N HIS A 132 29.83 -20.71 38.30
CA HIS A 132 29.16 -19.42 38.10
C HIS A 132 30.01 -18.27 38.67
N PHE A 133 30.64 -18.47 39.82
CA PHE A 133 31.56 -17.52 40.45
C PHE A 133 32.75 -17.11 39.59
N ASN A 134 33.18 -17.96 38.65
CA ASN A 134 34.21 -17.60 37.67
C ASN A 134 33.63 -16.88 36.45
N GLU A 135 32.43 -17.23 35.99
CA GLU A 135 31.68 -16.49 34.94
C GLU A 135 31.25 -15.07 35.39
N VAL A 136 31.13 -14.86 36.70
CA VAL A 136 30.80 -13.57 37.32
C VAL A 136 31.91 -12.52 37.11
N LYS A 137 33.16 -12.93 36.84
CA LYS A 137 34.29 -12.00 36.64
C LYS A 137 34.15 -11.23 35.32
N GLY A 138 33.44 -10.10 35.37
CA GLY A 138 33.22 -9.19 34.23
C GLY A 138 31.78 -8.73 34.07
N ASN A 139 30.82 -9.38 34.72
CA ASN A 139 29.40 -9.06 34.65
C ASN A 139 28.94 -8.24 35.87
N ILE A 140 27.95 -7.35 35.69
CA ILE A 140 27.36 -6.60 36.80
C ILE A 140 26.42 -7.52 37.58
N ILE A 141 26.66 -7.64 38.88
CA ILE A 141 25.82 -8.40 39.82
C ILE A 141 25.53 -7.49 41.02
N TYR A 142 24.31 -7.58 41.54
CA TYR A 142 23.92 -6.81 42.72
C TYR A 142 24.08 -7.60 44.01
N GLY A 143 23.82 -8.91 43.97
CA GLY A 143 23.93 -9.72 45.17
C GLY A 143 23.48 -11.17 45.00
N ILE A 144 23.44 -11.87 46.13
CA ILE A 144 22.94 -13.24 46.23
C ILE A 144 21.78 -13.24 47.23
N THR A 145 20.75 -14.02 46.93
CA THR A 145 19.61 -14.25 47.82
C THR A 145 19.30 -15.75 47.91
N GLN A 146 18.47 -16.15 48.85
CA GLN A 146 17.96 -17.51 48.98
C GLN A 146 16.45 -17.49 49.13
N ASN A 147 15.75 -18.19 48.24
CA ASN A 147 14.31 -18.35 48.35
C ASN A 147 13.98 -19.08 49.66
N THR A 148 13.24 -18.43 50.55
CA THR A 148 12.92 -18.98 51.88
C THR A 148 11.95 -20.17 51.85
N GLN A 149 11.28 -20.41 50.73
CA GLN A 149 10.34 -21.53 50.55
C GLN A 149 11.01 -22.73 49.89
N THR A 150 11.83 -22.51 48.86
CA THR A 150 12.47 -23.59 48.09
C THR A 150 13.90 -23.89 48.54
N ASN A 151 14.47 -23.06 49.42
CA ASN A 151 15.89 -23.05 49.81
C ASN A 151 16.87 -22.87 48.64
N GLN A 152 16.37 -22.50 47.46
CA GLN A 152 17.19 -22.30 46.26
C GLN A 152 17.89 -20.95 46.31
N TYR A 153 19.21 -20.96 46.10
CA TYR A 153 19.99 -19.73 45.95
C TYR A 153 19.74 -19.09 44.59
N MET A 154 19.76 -17.77 44.54
CA MET A 154 19.59 -17.01 43.31
C MET A 154 20.58 -15.85 43.28
N ILE A 155 21.12 -15.55 42.11
CA ILE A 155 21.89 -14.32 41.88
C ILE A 155 20.92 -13.23 41.47
N VAL A 156 21.03 -12.06 42.11
CA VAL A 156 20.34 -10.85 41.73
C VAL A 156 21.22 -10.04 40.77
N VAL A 157 20.74 -9.85 39.55
CA VAL A 157 21.47 -9.20 38.44
C VAL A 157 20.66 -8.03 37.87
N PRO A 158 21.29 -7.10 37.13
CA PRO A 158 20.56 -6.16 36.30
C PRO A 158 19.60 -6.90 35.38
N ASP A 159 18.49 -6.24 35.04
CA ASP A 159 17.67 -6.75 33.96
C ASP A 159 18.45 -6.71 32.63
N GLU A 160 18.03 -7.56 31.69
CA GLU A 160 18.72 -7.75 30.41
C GLU A 160 18.75 -6.51 29.51
N PHE A 161 18.03 -5.44 29.86
CA PHE A 161 17.96 -4.19 29.10
C PHE A 161 18.74 -3.03 29.74
N ASN A 162 19.58 -3.31 30.76
CA ASN A 162 20.34 -2.29 31.48
C ASN A 162 21.09 -1.33 30.54
N ASP A 163 21.74 -1.86 29.51
CA ASP A 163 22.54 -1.06 28.56
C ASP A 163 21.69 -0.19 27.62
N SER A 164 20.39 -0.49 27.50
CA SER A 164 19.44 0.30 26.71
C SER A 164 18.78 1.43 27.51
N ARG A 165 19.00 1.51 28.83
CA ARG A 165 18.36 2.52 29.68
C ARG A 165 18.95 3.91 29.43
N ASN A 166 18.09 4.92 29.29
CA ASN A 166 18.50 6.29 29.02
C ASN A 166 17.65 7.31 29.79
N ASP A 167 18.30 8.17 30.57
CA ASP A 167 17.65 9.20 31.39
C ASP A 167 16.80 10.18 30.56
N ALA A 168 17.17 10.41 29.30
CA ALA A 168 16.42 11.24 28.35
C ALA A 168 15.04 10.64 28.02
N ASN A 169 14.82 9.35 28.24
CA ASN A 169 13.52 8.69 28.05
C ASN A 169 12.59 8.82 29.27
N GLY A 170 13.05 9.47 30.34
CA GLY A 170 12.34 9.55 31.61
C GLY A 170 12.47 8.27 32.43
N LYS A 171 11.87 8.26 33.62
CA LYS A 171 11.91 7.13 34.55
C LYS A 171 10.67 6.25 34.44
N CYS A 172 10.86 4.95 34.54
CA CYS A 172 9.79 3.98 34.65
C CYS A 172 9.03 4.21 35.96
N VAL A 173 7.70 4.23 35.89
CA VAL A 173 6.86 4.44 37.07
C VAL A 173 6.88 3.25 38.03
N HIS A 174 7.23 2.06 37.53
CA HIS A 174 7.28 0.80 38.28
C HIS A 174 8.67 0.59 38.90
N CYS A 175 9.71 0.38 38.09
CA CYS A 175 11.06 0.07 38.60
C CYS A 175 11.90 1.30 38.97
N LYS A 176 11.40 2.53 38.74
CA LYS A 176 12.10 3.80 38.99
C LYS A 176 13.41 4.02 38.23
N GLN A 177 13.90 3.01 37.51
CA GLN A 177 15.04 3.11 36.60
C GLN A 177 14.65 3.89 35.33
N SER A 178 15.65 4.33 34.59
CA SER A 178 15.44 5.03 33.32
C SER A 178 14.85 4.09 32.27
N ASN A 179 13.89 4.61 31.51
CA ASN A 179 13.20 3.86 30.46
C ASN A 179 14.19 3.47 29.35
N THR A 180 13.93 2.32 28.71
CA THR A 180 14.77 1.83 27.61
C THR A 180 14.43 2.53 26.29
N SER A 181 13.18 2.98 26.14
CA SER A 181 12.79 3.93 25.09
C SER A 181 11.74 4.91 25.60
N GLN A 182 11.35 5.89 24.77
CA GLN A 182 10.44 6.96 25.19
C GLN A 182 9.15 6.39 25.82
N ALA A 183 8.92 6.68 27.10
CA ALA A 183 7.78 6.16 27.88
C ALA A 183 7.62 4.62 27.87
N TRP A 184 8.70 3.86 27.67
CA TRP A 184 8.68 2.40 27.64
C TRP A 184 9.89 1.81 28.38
N CYS A 185 9.61 0.92 29.32
CA CYS A 185 10.58 0.11 30.04
C CYS A 185 10.37 -1.35 29.65
N GLN A 186 11.26 -1.89 28.82
CA GLN A 186 11.18 -3.28 28.35
C GLN A 186 11.12 -4.32 29.48
N SER A 187 11.69 -4.02 30.64
CA SER A 187 11.62 -4.92 31.79
C SER A 187 10.26 -4.89 32.50
N CYS A 188 9.48 -3.81 32.42
CA CYS A 188 8.26 -3.65 33.23
C CYS A 188 6.96 -3.55 32.42
N ASP A 189 6.96 -2.79 31.33
CA ASP A 189 5.73 -2.49 30.60
C ASP A 189 5.11 -3.69 29.87
N PRO A 190 5.89 -4.66 29.30
CA PRO A 190 5.32 -5.88 28.73
C PRO A 190 4.45 -6.65 29.74
N TRP A 191 4.94 -6.82 30.97
CA TRP A 191 4.21 -7.52 32.03
C TRP A 191 2.87 -6.89 32.36
N LYS A 192 2.80 -5.57 32.35
CA LYS A 192 1.54 -4.86 32.53
C LYS A 192 0.62 -5.05 31.33
N ALA A 193 1.17 -4.94 30.11
CA ALA A 193 0.39 -5.07 28.88
C ALA A 193 -0.29 -6.45 28.74
N ILE A 194 0.34 -7.53 29.23
CA ILE A 194 -0.24 -8.88 29.16
C ILE A 194 -1.35 -9.15 30.19
N GLN A 195 -1.51 -8.30 31.20
CA GLN A 195 -2.55 -8.42 32.24
C GLN A 195 -3.86 -7.71 31.85
N GLU A 196 -3.83 -6.85 30.83
CA GLU A 196 -4.95 -5.98 30.45
C GLU A 196 -5.99 -6.67 29.54
N TRP A 197 -5.70 -7.87 29.01
CA TRP A 197 -6.56 -8.54 28.03
C TRP A 197 -6.38 -10.06 28.01
N THR A 198 -7.38 -10.78 27.49
CA THR A 198 -7.27 -12.16 27.00
C THR A 198 -8.15 -12.32 25.77
N SER A 199 -7.70 -13.12 24.79
CA SER A 199 -8.53 -13.51 23.65
C SER A 199 -9.47 -14.69 23.96
N GLY A 200 -9.35 -15.29 25.15
CA GLY A 200 -9.96 -16.58 25.47
C GLY A 200 -9.27 -17.78 24.81
N ASN A 201 -8.22 -17.56 24.01
CA ASN A 201 -7.44 -18.60 23.36
C ASN A 201 -5.97 -18.51 23.77
N LYS A 202 -5.52 -19.48 24.59
CA LYS A 202 -4.15 -19.54 25.12
C LYS A 202 -3.06 -19.48 24.05
N TYR A 203 -3.29 -20.04 22.86
CA TYR A 203 -2.31 -20.01 21.77
C TYR A 203 -2.12 -18.60 21.19
N ILE A 204 -3.23 -17.88 20.96
CA ILE A 204 -3.20 -16.49 20.47
C ILE A 204 -2.66 -15.56 21.56
N ASP A 205 -3.07 -15.79 22.81
CA ASP A 205 -2.56 -15.04 23.95
C ASP A 205 -1.03 -15.18 24.03
N ASN A 206 -0.50 -16.40 24.06
CA ASN A 206 0.94 -16.64 24.12
C ASN A 206 1.69 -16.01 22.93
N PHE A 207 1.08 -16.05 21.74
CA PHE A 207 1.66 -15.46 20.54
C PHE A 207 1.80 -13.93 20.64
N ILE A 208 0.73 -13.21 21.00
CA ILE A 208 0.77 -11.75 21.16
C ILE A 208 1.70 -11.38 22.32
N LYS A 209 1.64 -12.11 23.45
CA LYS A 209 2.52 -11.89 24.61
C LYS A 209 3.99 -11.96 24.23
N LYS A 210 4.39 -12.94 23.41
CA LYS A 210 5.76 -13.04 22.89
C LYS A 210 6.19 -11.76 22.18
N PHE A 211 5.36 -11.22 21.28
CA PHE A 211 5.65 -9.95 20.60
C PHE A 211 5.75 -8.76 21.56
N GLN A 212 4.92 -8.73 22.61
CA GLN A 212 4.97 -7.65 23.61
C GLN A 212 6.29 -7.67 24.41
N PHE A 213 6.81 -8.86 24.75
CA PHE A 213 8.12 -9.00 25.40
C PHE A 213 9.29 -8.63 24.49
N GLU A 214 9.19 -8.94 23.20
CA GLU A 214 10.21 -8.59 22.21
C GLU A 214 10.18 -7.11 21.78
N SER A 215 9.12 -6.36 22.14
CA SER A 215 8.92 -4.98 21.72
C SER A 215 9.86 -4.00 22.44
N SER A 216 10.67 -3.26 21.68
CA SER A 216 11.58 -2.24 22.22
C SER A 216 10.96 -0.85 22.40
N GLU A 217 9.77 -0.60 21.82
CA GLU A 217 9.14 0.71 21.78
C GLU A 217 7.63 0.64 22.02
N TYR A 218 7.09 1.53 22.87
CA TYR A 218 5.66 1.60 23.20
C TYR A 218 4.74 1.68 21.97
N LYS A 219 5.16 2.41 20.93
CA LYS A 219 4.35 2.61 19.71
C LYS A 219 4.22 1.34 18.85
N LYS A 220 5.19 0.41 18.94
CA LYS A 220 5.27 -0.82 18.14
C LYS A 220 4.63 -2.03 18.81
N VAL A 221 4.14 -1.86 20.03
CA VAL A 221 3.51 -2.95 20.80
C VAL A 221 2.21 -3.38 20.13
N ILE A 222 2.17 -4.65 19.74
CA ILE A 222 0.97 -5.31 19.23
C ILE A 222 0.12 -5.81 20.39
N GLU A 223 -1.21 -5.76 20.25
CA GLU A 223 -2.14 -6.18 21.31
C GLU A 223 -3.36 -6.92 20.80
N TRP A 224 -4.09 -7.55 21.73
CA TRP A 224 -5.45 -7.98 21.46
C TRP A 224 -6.39 -6.78 21.50
N ILE A 225 -7.20 -6.65 20.46
CA ILE A 225 -8.18 -5.58 20.32
C ILE A 225 -9.57 -6.22 20.41
N PRO A 226 -10.31 -6.02 21.51
CA PRO A 226 -11.68 -6.52 21.61
C PRO A 226 -12.54 -5.96 20.46
N PHE A 227 -13.32 -6.84 19.83
CA PHE A 227 -14.00 -6.52 18.57
C PHE A 227 -15.05 -5.42 18.72
N ASP A 228 -15.67 -5.32 19.89
CA ASP A 228 -16.61 -4.25 20.27
C ASP A 228 -15.96 -2.86 20.38
N ARG A 229 -14.63 -2.77 20.32
CA ARG A 229 -13.88 -1.50 20.25
C ARG A 229 -13.67 -1.03 18.80
N LEU A 230 -14.14 -1.79 17.81
CA LEU A 230 -14.03 -1.50 16.37
C LEU A 230 -15.41 -1.16 15.79
N ASN A 231 -15.70 0.13 15.68
CA ASN A 231 -17.01 0.63 15.23
C ASN A 231 -17.04 1.02 13.76
N ASN A 232 -18.24 0.99 13.16
CA ASN A 232 -18.49 1.38 11.76
C ASN A 232 -17.68 0.56 10.76
N LEU A 233 -17.70 -0.77 10.90
CA LEU A 233 -17.02 -1.68 9.98
C LEU A 233 -17.61 -1.55 8.56
N GLN A 234 -16.80 -1.18 7.58
CA GLN A 234 -17.19 -1.06 6.17
C GLN A 234 -16.21 -1.84 5.30
N GLU A 235 -16.72 -2.64 4.36
CA GLU A 235 -15.90 -3.42 3.43
C GLU A 235 -15.37 -2.54 2.30
N ILE A 236 -14.10 -2.70 1.97
CA ILE A 236 -13.47 -2.13 0.77
C ILE A 236 -13.49 -3.22 -0.30
N ALA A 237 -14.58 -3.27 -1.07
CA ALA A 237 -14.81 -4.33 -2.07
C ALA A 237 -13.71 -4.35 -3.16
N GLY A 238 -13.40 -5.52 -3.74
CA GLY A 238 -12.50 -5.61 -4.91
C GLY A 238 -11.00 -5.52 -4.62
N GLU A 239 -10.59 -5.45 -3.36
CA GLU A 239 -9.22 -5.77 -2.95
C GLU A 239 -8.98 -7.29 -3.07
N SER A 240 -7.74 -7.71 -3.34
CA SER A 240 -7.39 -9.14 -3.42
C SER A 240 -7.63 -9.90 -2.10
N GLU A 241 -7.68 -9.16 -1.00
CA GLU A 241 -8.05 -9.64 0.32
C GLU A 241 -9.31 -8.92 0.82
N GLN A 242 -10.11 -9.57 1.67
CA GLN A 242 -11.25 -8.91 2.30
C GLN A 242 -10.78 -7.90 3.35
N VAL A 243 -10.60 -6.65 2.91
CA VAL A 243 -10.18 -5.52 3.72
C VAL A 243 -11.40 -4.72 4.16
N TYR A 244 -11.44 -4.38 5.43
CA TYR A 244 -12.43 -3.49 6.03
C TYR A 244 -11.75 -2.23 6.56
N VAL A 245 -12.51 -1.15 6.68
CA VAL A 245 -12.12 0.03 7.45
C VAL A 245 -13.03 0.15 8.66
N SER A 246 -12.47 0.56 9.79
CA SER A 246 -13.18 0.71 11.05
C SER A 246 -12.60 1.84 11.90
N THR A 247 -13.39 2.33 12.84
CA THR A 247 -12.97 3.28 13.88
C THR A 247 -12.52 2.51 15.10
N TRP A 248 -11.24 2.57 15.44
CA TRP A 248 -10.74 2.00 16.68
C TRP A 248 -10.89 2.99 17.84
N MET A 249 -11.77 2.65 18.79
CA MET A 249 -12.19 3.53 19.88
C MET A 249 -11.09 3.81 20.91
N ASP A 250 -10.26 2.82 21.23
CA ASP A 250 -9.08 3.02 22.09
C ASP A 250 -7.98 3.78 21.35
N GLY A 251 -7.86 3.52 20.05
CA GLY A 251 -6.90 4.18 19.18
C GLY A 251 -5.46 3.68 19.34
N LYS A 252 -4.60 4.13 18.43
CA LYS A 252 -3.20 3.72 18.37
C LYS A 252 -2.41 4.24 19.57
N ARG A 253 -1.39 3.49 19.97
CA ARG A 253 -0.39 3.90 20.96
C ARG A 253 0.39 5.12 20.45
N THR A 254 0.49 6.15 21.28
CA THR A 254 1.17 7.42 21.00
C THR A 254 1.96 7.87 22.23
N ILE A 255 2.92 8.76 22.03
CA ILE A 255 3.74 9.31 23.12
C ILE A 255 3.52 10.81 23.13
N ARG A 256 3.36 11.39 24.32
CA ARG A 256 3.28 12.85 24.53
C ARG A 256 4.36 13.29 25.53
N GLY A 257 4.71 14.57 25.48
CA GLY A 257 5.68 15.18 26.40
C GLY A 257 7.01 15.51 25.74
N GLU A 258 7.93 16.01 26.56
CA GLU A 258 9.27 16.44 26.19
C GLU A 258 10.33 15.47 26.74
N THR A 259 11.58 15.63 26.31
CA THR A 259 12.73 14.85 26.78
C THR A 259 12.76 14.74 28.32
N GLY A 260 12.87 13.51 28.82
CA GLY A 260 12.87 13.18 30.25
C GLY A 260 11.48 13.08 30.90
N LYS A 261 10.40 13.49 30.21
CA LYS A 261 9.02 13.52 30.75
C LYS A 261 7.98 12.93 29.79
N TYR A 262 8.38 11.95 28.98
CA TYR A 262 7.47 11.26 28.08
C TYR A 262 6.38 10.50 28.86
N LYS A 263 5.16 10.48 28.30
CA LYS A 263 4.02 9.74 28.82
C LYS A 263 3.38 8.91 27.72
N GLN A 264 2.99 7.69 28.08
CA GLN A 264 2.14 6.83 27.25
C GLN A 264 0.78 7.50 27.03
N SER A 265 0.28 7.44 25.81
CA SER A 265 -0.99 8.06 25.39
C SER A 265 -1.63 7.21 24.28
N ARG A 266 -2.91 7.44 23.99
CA ARG A 266 -3.56 6.91 22.80
C ARG A 266 -4.26 7.99 21.99
N THR A 267 -4.38 7.75 20.69
CA THR A 267 -5.12 8.62 19.78
C THR A 267 -6.12 7.78 19.00
N LYS A 268 -7.42 8.04 19.22
CA LYS A 268 -8.53 7.45 18.43
C LYS A 268 -8.21 7.57 16.95
N SER A 269 -8.27 6.46 16.23
CA SER A 269 -7.79 6.38 14.86
C SER A 269 -8.68 5.46 14.03
N TYR A 270 -8.76 5.74 12.74
CA TYR A 270 -9.22 4.75 11.78
C TYR A 270 -8.15 3.68 11.59
N VAL A 271 -8.58 2.45 11.33
CA VAL A 271 -7.75 1.27 11.09
C VAL A 271 -8.34 0.44 9.97
N ASN A 272 -7.49 -0.30 9.29
CA ASN A 272 -7.93 -1.36 8.40
C ASN A 272 -7.96 -2.69 9.15
N ILE A 273 -8.84 -3.58 8.70
CA ILE A 273 -9.00 -4.91 9.25
C ILE A 273 -8.95 -5.91 8.10
N ILE A 274 -8.10 -6.92 8.18
CA ILE A 274 -8.03 -7.99 7.19
C ILE A 274 -8.53 -9.29 7.81
N LYS A 275 -9.43 -9.98 7.11
CA LYS A 275 -9.91 -11.31 7.50
C LYS A 275 -8.85 -12.38 7.33
N MET A 276 -8.75 -13.28 8.30
CA MET A 276 -7.84 -14.45 8.25
C MET A 276 -8.60 -15.73 7.90
N TYR A 277 -7.88 -16.76 7.46
CA TYR A 277 -8.45 -18.06 7.11
C TYR A 277 -9.00 -18.79 8.35
N ASN A 278 -9.89 -19.76 8.12
CA ASN A 278 -10.66 -20.43 9.17
C ASN A 278 -9.83 -21.27 10.17
N SER A 279 -8.57 -21.61 9.89
CA SER A 279 -7.75 -22.40 10.83
C SER A 279 -6.78 -21.54 11.66
N LYS A 280 -6.64 -21.89 12.95
CA LYS A 280 -5.84 -21.13 13.93
C LYS A 280 -4.35 -21.03 13.57
N THR A 281 -3.76 -22.12 13.09
CA THR A 281 -2.33 -22.20 12.74
C THR A 281 -1.99 -21.37 11.49
N SER A 282 -2.83 -21.46 10.44
CA SER A 282 -2.65 -20.67 9.21
C SER A 282 -2.81 -19.16 9.45
N SER A 283 -3.63 -18.78 10.43
CA SER A 283 -3.78 -17.38 10.83
C SER A 283 -2.47 -16.82 11.38
N ILE A 284 -1.81 -17.51 12.32
CA ILE A 284 -0.55 -17.02 12.91
C ILE A 284 0.56 -16.87 11.86
N GLU A 285 0.70 -17.84 10.96
CA GLU A 285 1.70 -17.77 9.89
C GLU A 285 1.46 -16.58 8.97
N LYS A 286 0.20 -16.36 8.55
CA LYS A 286 -0.16 -15.19 7.74
C LYS A 286 0.12 -13.87 8.48
N PHE A 287 -0.16 -13.80 9.78
CA PHE A 287 0.17 -12.63 10.60
C PHE A 287 1.68 -12.38 10.67
N LYS A 288 2.48 -13.42 10.87
CA LYS A 288 3.95 -13.32 10.83
C LYS A 288 4.44 -12.80 9.49
N ASN A 289 3.88 -13.29 8.38
CA ASN A 289 4.22 -12.82 7.04
C ASN A 289 3.91 -11.32 6.87
N TYR A 290 2.78 -10.83 7.41
CA TYR A 290 2.46 -9.41 7.36
C TYR A 290 3.48 -8.56 8.13
N ILE A 291 3.89 -9.00 9.32
CA ILE A 291 4.92 -8.30 10.10
C ILE A 291 6.25 -8.29 9.33
N GLN A 292 6.67 -9.46 8.83
CA GLN A 292 7.94 -9.62 8.12
C GLN A 292 7.99 -8.82 6.82
N SER A 293 6.84 -8.57 6.19
CA SER A 293 6.78 -7.80 4.95
C SER A 293 7.24 -6.34 5.11
N GLY A 294 7.11 -5.76 6.30
CA GLY A 294 7.34 -4.33 6.55
C GLY A 294 6.39 -3.37 5.82
N LYS A 295 5.50 -3.90 4.97
CA LYS A 295 4.56 -3.13 4.15
C LYS A 295 3.47 -2.46 4.97
N TYR A 296 3.03 -3.13 6.04
CA TYR A 296 1.91 -2.72 6.87
C TYR A 296 2.39 -2.36 8.28
N GLU A 297 1.73 -1.38 8.90
CA GLU A 297 1.89 -1.13 10.35
C GLU A 297 0.83 -1.97 11.09
N ILE A 298 1.25 -2.97 11.86
CA ILE A 298 0.36 -3.88 12.56
C ILE A 298 0.08 -3.37 13.98
N TYR A 299 -1.20 -3.25 14.35
CA TYR A 299 -1.61 -2.82 15.69
C TYR A 299 -2.01 -3.97 16.60
N GLY A 300 -2.57 -5.03 16.03
CA GLY A 300 -3.15 -6.07 16.85
C GLY A 300 -3.90 -7.15 16.11
N MET A 301 -4.46 -8.05 16.90
CA MET A 301 -5.40 -9.07 16.45
C MET A 301 -6.76 -8.86 17.12
N THR A 302 -7.81 -9.27 16.43
CA THR A 302 -9.18 -9.27 16.96
C THR A 302 -9.91 -10.52 16.48
N GLN A 303 -11.09 -10.79 17.02
CA GLN A 303 -11.95 -11.88 16.57
C GLN A 303 -13.38 -11.38 16.46
N ASN A 304 -13.99 -11.57 15.29
CA ASN A 304 -15.40 -11.27 15.10
C ASN A 304 -16.22 -12.17 16.04
N THR A 305 -17.00 -11.58 16.92
CA THR A 305 -17.76 -12.31 17.95
C THR A 305 -18.93 -13.11 17.38
N GLU A 306 -19.41 -12.78 16.19
CA GLU A 306 -20.51 -13.48 15.51
C GLU A 306 -20.01 -14.64 14.66
N THR A 307 -18.93 -14.43 13.91
CA THR A 307 -18.40 -15.43 12.97
C THR A 307 -17.27 -16.28 13.55
N ASN A 308 -16.75 -15.92 14.74
CA ASN A 308 -15.55 -16.49 15.35
C ASN A 308 -14.27 -16.36 14.50
N GLN A 309 -14.29 -15.51 13.46
CA GLN A 309 -13.17 -15.33 12.55
C GLN A 309 -12.12 -14.39 13.15
N TYR A 310 -10.87 -14.84 13.20
CA TYR A 310 -9.74 -14.00 13.57
C TYR A 310 -9.41 -13.00 12.46
N MET A 311 -9.01 -11.80 12.85
CA MET A 311 -8.70 -10.70 11.94
C MET A 311 -7.48 -9.92 12.45
N VAL A 312 -6.78 -9.29 11.51
CA VAL A 312 -5.62 -8.44 11.79
C VAL A 312 -6.04 -6.99 11.72
N VAL A 313 -5.68 -6.19 12.73
CA VAL A 313 -5.92 -4.74 12.76
C VAL A 313 -4.61 -4.03 12.41
N LEU A 314 -4.62 -3.22 11.36
CA LEU A 314 -3.41 -2.63 10.79
C LEU A 314 -3.67 -1.30 10.06
N ASP A 315 -2.61 -0.67 9.58
CA ASP A 315 -2.63 0.39 8.57
C ASP A 315 -2.24 -0.18 7.21
N TYR A 316 -3.21 -0.37 6.32
CA TYR A 316 -3.01 -1.05 5.03
C TYR A 316 -2.16 -0.21 4.08
N TYR A 317 -2.15 1.11 4.28
CA TYR A 317 -1.50 2.08 3.41
C TYR A 317 -0.21 2.63 4.00
N ASN A 318 0.42 1.92 4.95
CA ASN A 318 1.60 2.40 5.65
C ASN A 318 2.76 2.71 4.69
N ASP A 319 3.00 1.83 3.72
CA ASP A 319 4.00 1.98 2.65
C ASP A 319 3.79 3.20 1.73
N LYS A 320 2.55 3.73 1.66
CA LYS A 320 2.20 4.92 0.86
C LYS A 320 2.35 6.23 1.61
N ARG A 321 2.58 6.19 2.93
CA ARG A 321 2.68 7.41 3.75
C ARG A 321 4.02 8.10 3.51
N SER A 322 4.00 9.41 3.25
CA SER A 322 5.23 10.20 3.02
C SER A 322 5.24 11.49 3.84
N PRO A 323 6.35 11.82 4.53
CA PRO A 323 6.53 13.12 5.20
C PRO A 323 6.27 14.31 4.27
N ASP A 324 6.58 14.18 2.98
CA ASP A 324 6.40 15.24 1.98
C ASP A 324 4.93 15.63 1.83
N ASN A 325 3.99 14.71 2.10
CA ASN A 325 2.55 14.95 1.96
C ASN A 325 1.93 15.69 3.17
N GLY A 326 2.73 16.03 4.18
CA GLY A 326 2.28 16.56 5.46
C GLY A 326 1.53 15.54 6.31
N GLU A 327 1.06 15.98 7.48
CA GLU A 327 0.34 15.12 8.43
C GLU A 327 -1.18 15.21 8.26
N CYS A 328 -1.85 14.09 8.48
CA CYS A 328 -3.30 14.02 8.58
C CYS A 328 -3.77 14.63 9.90
N ALA A 329 -4.61 15.67 9.83
CA ALA A 329 -5.16 16.34 11.02
C ALA A 329 -6.00 15.43 11.93
N HIS A 330 -6.45 14.27 11.44
CA HIS A 330 -7.27 13.33 12.22
C HIS A 330 -6.45 12.26 12.93
N CYS A 331 -5.53 11.58 12.24
CA CYS A 331 -4.77 10.47 12.81
C CYS A 331 -3.31 10.80 13.15
N ILE A 332 -2.84 12.01 12.79
CA ILE A 332 -1.47 12.50 13.01
C ILE A 332 -0.45 11.48 12.48
N ARG A 333 -0.76 10.91 11.32
CA ARG A 333 0.17 10.13 10.50
C ARG A 333 0.42 10.94 9.24
N PHE A 334 1.57 10.71 8.60
CA PHE A 334 1.80 11.27 7.28
C PHE A 334 0.70 10.86 6.30
N ASN A 335 0.30 11.80 5.47
CA ASN A 335 -0.69 11.59 4.43
C ASN A 335 -0.14 10.63 3.35
N THR A 336 -1.05 9.91 2.70
CA THR A 336 -0.72 8.97 1.62
C THR A 336 -0.57 9.67 0.28
N ASN A 337 -1.11 10.89 0.16
CA ASN A 337 -1.00 11.75 -1.01
C ASN A 337 -1.15 13.22 -0.54
N PRO A 338 -0.67 14.25 -1.26
CA PRO A 338 -0.79 15.64 -0.82
C PRO A 338 -2.20 16.00 -0.33
N ALA A 339 -2.29 16.48 0.92
CA ALA A 339 -3.56 16.81 1.58
C ALA A 339 -4.59 15.67 1.62
N TRP A 340 -4.18 14.40 1.55
CA TRP A 340 -5.08 13.24 1.51
C TRP A 340 -4.54 12.05 2.31
N CYS A 341 -5.33 11.61 3.29
CA CYS A 341 -5.11 10.38 4.04
C CYS A 341 -6.15 9.34 3.63
N GLN A 342 -5.70 8.35 2.84
CA GLN A 342 -6.56 7.29 2.30
C GLN A 342 -7.30 6.47 3.38
N LEU A 343 -6.78 6.45 4.61
CA LEU A 343 -7.46 5.80 5.74
C LEU A 343 -8.54 6.68 6.40
N CYS A 344 -8.39 8.01 6.39
CA CYS A 344 -9.22 8.90 7.20
C CYS A 344 -10.22 9.73 6.38
N ASP A 345 -9.82 10.21 5.21
CA ASP A 345 -10.60 11.17 4.45
C ASP A 345 -11.80 10.57 3.71
N PRO A 346 -11.72 9.36 3.11
CA PRO A 346 -12.90 8.73 2.51
C PRO A 346 -14.11 8.66 3.46
N LEU A 347 -13.87 8.30 4.73
CA LEU A 347 -14.93 8.16 5.73
C LEU A 347 -15.61 9.47 6.09
N LYS A 348 -14.91 10.61 5.95
CA LYS A 348 -15.51 11.94 6.16
C LYS A 348 -16.40 12.31 4.98
N ILE A 349 -15.94 12.05 3.75
CA ILE A 349 -16.67 12.41 2.52
C ILE A 349 -17.94 11.59 2.37
N ILE A 350 -17.91 10.31 2.74
CA ILE A 350 -19.09 9.42 2.69
C ILE A 350 -20.26 9.97 3.52
N GLN A 351 -19.99 10.70 4.60
CA GLN A 351 -21.03 11.32 5.44
C GLN A 351 -21.77 12.48 4.73
N GLU A 352 -21.22 13.00 3.63
CA GLU A 352 -21.75 14.16 2.90
C GLU A 352 -22.60 13.79 1.66
N SER A 353 -22.57 12.53 1.20
CA SER A 353 -23.18 12.11 -0.07
C SER A 353 -24.63 11.63 0.09
N THR A 354 -25.62 12.30 -0.51
CA THR A 354 -27.03 11.91 -0.42
C THR A 354 -27.77 11.99 -1.77
N SER A 355 -27.64 10.96 -2.61
CA SER A 355 -28.66 10.63 -3.61
C SER A 355 -29.91 10.07 -2.91
N ALA A 356 -31.09 10.16 -3.54
CA ALA A 356 -32.28 9.47 -3.06
C ALA A 356 -32.23 7.95 -3.33
N ASP A 357 -31.48 7.51 -4.35
CA ASP A 357 -31.34 6.09 -4.69
C ASP A 357 -30.19 5.45 -3.91
N LYS A 358 -30.52 4.45 -3.09
CA LYS A 358 -29.55 3.70 -2.28
C LYS A 358 -28.46 3.03 -3.14
N ARG A 359 -28.81 2.52 -4.32
CA ARG A 359 -27.87 1.83 -5.23
C ARG A 359 -26.78 2.78 -5.73
N ILE A 360 -27.16 4.01 -6.04
CA ILE A 360 -26.22 5.08 -6.44
C ILE A 360 -25.31 5.44 -5.27
N ASN A 361 -25.89 5.64 -4.07
CA ASN A 361 -25.10 5.95 -2.88
C ASN A 361 -24.08 4.86 -2.57
N ASP A 362 -24.50 3.59 -2.59
CA ASP A 362 -23.62 2.45 -2.31
C ASP A 362 -22.50 2.36 -3.35
N CYS A 363 -22.80 2.59 -4.63
CA CYS A 363 -21.79 2.65 -5.69
C CYS A 363 -20.79 3.81 -5.53
N ILE A 364 -21.27 5.02 -5.19
CA ILE A 364 -20.38 6.17 -4.96
C ILE A 364 -19.46 5.89 -3.76
N LYS A 365 -20.03 5.38 -2.65
CA LYS A 365 -19.28 5.04 -1.43
C LYS A 365 -18.19 4.00 -1.71
N GLU A 366 -18.50 2.97 -2.50
CA GLU A 366 -17.55 1.92 -2.87
C GLU A 366 -16.25 2.51 -3.45
N PHE A 367 -16.36 3.44 -4.41
CA PHE A 367 -15.18 4.03 -5.04
C PHE A 367 -14.58 5.19 -4.24
N GLN A 368 -15.35 5.88 -3.40
CA GLN A 368 -14.81 6.86 -2.44
C GLN A 368 -13.86 6.20 -1.45
N LEU A 369 -14.19 5.01 -0.93
CA LEU A 369 -13.31 4.23 -0.04
C LEU A 369 -11.97 3.85 -0.70
N LYS A 370 -11.96 3.71 -2.02
CA LYS A 370 -10.77 3.34 -2.81
C LYS A 370 -9.95 4.54 -3.29
N ALA A 371 -10.42 5.77 -3.07
CA ALA A 371 -9.79 6.96 -3.62
C ALA A 371 -8.37 7.18 -3.04
N THR A 372 -7.39 7.28 -3.93
CA THR A 372 -5.96 7.42 -3.58
C THR A 372 -5.48 8.86 -3.43
N ALA A 373 -6.28 9.83 -3.90
CA ALA A 373 -6.00 11.26 -3.83
C ALA A 373 -7.30 12.07 -3.76
N TYR A 374 -7.22 13.32 -3.27
CA TYR A 374 -8.39 14.19 -3.13
C TYR A 374 -9.05 14.53 -4.48
N GLU A 375 -8.24 14.74 -5.52
CA GLU A 375 -8.73 15.04 -6.88
C GLU A 375 -9.38 13.83 -7.56
N LYS A 376 -9.11 12.62 -7.04
CA LYS A 376 -9.65 11.37 -7.59
C LYS A 376 -11.00 10.97 -6.99
N VAL A 377 -11.44 11.65 -5.94
CA VAL A 377 -12.72 11.40 -5.27
C VAL A 377 -13.89 11.69 -6.22
N ILE A 378 -14.77 10.70 -6.39
CA ILE A 378 -16.04 10.89 -7.08
C ILE A 378 -17.14 11.36 -6.12
N GLU A 379 -18.15 12.03 -6.64
CA GLU A 379 -19.25 12.53 -5.82
C GLU A 379 -20.62 12.46 -6.50
N TRP A 380 -21.67 12.57 -5.69
CA TRP A 380 -22.99 12.88 -6.19
C TRP A 380 -23.02 14.35 -6.60
N ILE A 381 -23.28 14.62 -7.87
CA ILE A 381 -23.34 15.97 -8.42
C ILE A 381 -24.81 16.37 -8.57
N PRO A 382 -25.31 17.33 -7.76
CA PRO A 382 -26.68 17.80 -7.91
C PRO A 382 -26.92 18.34 -9.33
N PHE A 383 -28.02 17.92 -9.96
CA PHE A 383 -28.26 18.22 -11.38
C PHE A 383 -28.42 19.72 -11.66
N ASP A 384 -28.93 20.49 -10.69
CA ASP A 384 -29.05 21.95 -10.76
C ASP A 384 -27.69 22.68 -10.73
N LYS A 385 -26.60 21.99 -10.38
CA LYS A 385 -25.22 22.49 -10.47
C LYS A 385 -24.62 22.34 -11.87
N LEU A 386 -25.36 21.75 -12.81
CA LEU A 386 -24.96 21.58 -14.21
C LEU A 386 -25.75 22.56 -15.08
N GLY A 387 -25.11 23.67 -15.42
CA GLY A 387 -25.69 24.70 -16.29
C GLY A 387 -25.35 24.51 -17.77
N ASN A 388 -26.09 25.20 -18.66
CA ASN A 388 -25.82 25.24 -20.10
C ASN A 388 -25.66 23.85 -20.74
N ILE A 389 -26.60 22.94 -20.45
CA ILE A 389 -26.58 21.58 -20.98
C ILE A 389 -26.90 21.60 -22.47
N ILE A 390 -25.94 21.19 -23.30
CA ILE A 390 -26.03 21.16 -24.77
C ILE A 390 -25.70 19.76 -25.27
N THR A 391 -26.55 19.19 -26.14
CA THR A 391 -26.30 17.86 -26.74
C THR A 391 -25.04 17.89 -27.61
N VAL A 392 -24.13 16.94 -27.38
CA VAL A 392 -22.91 16.72 -28.16
C VAL A 392 -23.14 15.64 -29.22
N GLY A 393 -23.81 14.55 -28.84
CA GLY A 393 -24.08 13.44 -29.74
C GLY A 393 -25.08 12.45 -29.16
N LYS A 394 -25.73 11.68 -30.04
CA LYS A 394 -26.69 10.62 -29.68
C LYS A 394 -26.29 9.34 -30.39
N GLY A 395 -25.99 8.30 -29.62
CA GLY A 395 -25.57 6.98 -30.11
C GLY A 395 -26.56 5.88 -29.74
N GLY A 396 -26.20 4.63 -30.04
CA GLY A 396 -26.98 3.44 -29.67
C GLY A 396 -27.06 3.19 -28.16
N PHE A 397 -26.08 3.69 -27.41
CA PHE A 397 -25.92 3.43 -25.96
C PHE A 397 -26.26 4.61 -25.06
N GLY A 398 -26.71 5.73 -25.62
CA GLY A 398 -27.08 6.90 -24.85
C GLY A 398 -26.88 8.22 -25.59
N THR A 399 -27.16 9.30 -24.88
CA THR A 399 -26.92 10.67 -25.32
C THR A 399 -25.81 11.28 -24.48
N VAL A 400 -24.90 11.99 -25.14
CA VAL A 400 -23.84 12.75 -24.48
C VAL A 400 -24.16 14.24 -24.59
N TYR A 401 -24.04 14.94 -23.48
CA TYR A 401 -24.19 16.39 -23.37
C TYR A 401 -22.89 17.01 -22.90
N SER A 402 -22.71 18.31 -23.15
CA SER A 402 -21.73 19.14 -22.48
C SER A 402 -22.45 20.08 -21.51
N ALA A 403 -21.83 20.40 -20.38
CA ALA A 403 -22.38 21.31 -19.38
C ALA A 403 -21.28 22.09 -18.66
N ASN A 404 -21.66 23.20 -18.04
CA ASN A 404 -20.82 23.93 -17.10
C ASN A 404 -21.13 23.44 -15.68
N TRP A 405 -20.15 22.80 -15.04
CA TRP A 405 -20.28 22.41 -13.64
C TRP A 405 -19.87 23.58 -12.73
N LEU A 406 -20.84 24.09 -11.98
CA LEU A 406 -20.69 25.30 -11.17
C LEU A 406 -19.77 25.10 -9.97
N ASP A 407 -19.85 23.93 -9.31
CA ASP A 407 -19.02 23.64 -8.14
C ASP A 407 -17.60 23.20 -8.53
N GLY A 408 -17.38 22.74 -9.76
CA GLY A 408 -16.06 22.48 -10.31
C GLY A 408 -15.30 21.27 -9.74
N LYS A 409 -14.23 20.87 -10.44
CA LYS A 409 -13.37 19.73 -10.07
C LYS A 409 -12.60 20.00 -8.77
N ARG A 410 -12.47 18.99 -7.91
CA ARG A 410 -11.57 19.00 -6.73
C ARG A 410 -10.10 19.10 -7.13
N THR A 411 -9.36 19.98 -6.47
CA THR A 411 -7.95 20.25 -6.72
C THR A 411 -7.16 20.36 -5.42
N VAL A 412 -5.85 20.12 -5.48
CA VAL A 412 -4.93 20.40 -4.37
C VAL A 412 -3.88 21.41 -4.85
N GLU A 413 -3.75 22.52 -4.13
CA GLU A 413 -2.73 23.56 -4.38
C GLU A 413 -1.95 23.79 -3.10
N GLY A 414 -0.64 23.55 -3.11
CA GLY A 414 0.22 23.77 -1.93
C GLY A 414 -0.25 23.03 -0.67
N TYR A 415 -0.72 21.78 -0.80
CA TYR A 415 -1.33 20.97 0.27
C TYR A 415 -2.66 21.52 0.83
N VAL A 416 -3.31 22.44 0.12
CA VAL A 416 -4.64 22.96 0.44
C VAL A 416 -5.66 22.40 -0.55
N ARG A 417 -6.75 21.84 -0.02
CA ARG A 417 -7.88 21.36 -0.82
C ARG A 417 -8.66 22.56 -1.37
N SER A 418 -8.89 22.59 -2.67
CA SER A 418 -9.64 23.62 -3.38
C SER A 418 -10.56 23.01 -4.45
N ARG A 419 -11.24 23.87 -5.22
CA ARG A 419 -12.00 23.47 -6.41
C ARG A 419 -11.75 24.43 -7.56
N LYS A 420 -11.65 23.90 -8.78
CA LYS A 420 -11.53 24.69 -10.03
C LYS A 420 -12.91 25.04 -10.56
N THR A 421 -13.37 26.26 -10.30
CA THR A 421 -14.73 26.71 -10.63
C THR A 421 -14.78 27.87 -11.63
N PRO A 422 -15.75 27.89 -12.56
CA PRO A 422 -16.53 26.77 -13.12
C PRO A 422 -15.71 25.96 -14.14
N CYS A 423 -16.05 24.68 -14.38
CA CYS A 423 -15.39 23.88 -15.41
C CYS A 423 -16.37 23.18 -16.35
N LYS A 424 -15.98 22.98 -17.61
CA LYS A 424 -16.78 22.28 -18.61
C LYS A 424 -16.66 20.77 -18.43
N VAL A 425 -17.78 20.05 -18.46
CA VAL A 425 -17.87 18.60 -18.27
C VAL A 425 -18.71 17.96 -19.37
N ALA A 426 -18.52 16.66 -19.60
CA ALA A 426 -19.40 15.84 -20.41
C ALA A 426 -20.35 15.04 -19.50
N ILE A 427 -21.59 14.87 -19.94
CA ILE A 427 -22.63 14.13 -19.22
C ILE A 427 -23.15 13.04 -20.15
N LYS A 428 -23.01 11.77 -19.77
CA LYS A 428 -23.51 10.63 -20.54
C LYS A 428 -24.71 10.02 -19.83
N THR A 429 -25.81 9.82 -20.55
CA THR A 429 -26.97 9.06 -20.03
C THR A 429 -26.61 7.60 -19.88
N LEU A 430 -26.96 7.02 -18.74
CA LEU A 430 -26.87 5.58 -18.50
C LEU A 430 -28.20 4.89 -18.91
N PRO A 431 -28.24 3.56 -19.02
CA PRO A 431 -29.49 2.83 -19.21
C PRO A 431 -30.55 3.19 -18.15
N ALA A 432 -31.83 2.96 -18.45
CA ALA A 432 -32.92 3.33 -17.55
C ALA A 432 -32.79 2.63 -16.18
N SER A 433 -32.71 3.40 -15.11
CA SER A 433 -32.56 2.94 -13.71
C SER A 433 -33.80 2.23 -13.14
N GLN A 434 -34.87 2.13 -13.93
CA GLN A 434 -36.17 1.53 -13.58
C GLN A 434 -36.13 -0.01 -13.58
N THR A 435 -35.04 -0.62 -14.07
CA THR A 435 -34.82 -2.06 -13.94
C THR A 435 -34.50 -2.42 -12.48
N ASN A 436 -35.03 -3.55 -11.98
CA ASN A 436 -34.72 -4.08 -10.64
C ASN A 436 -33.26 -4.58 -10.49
N THR A 437 -32.43 -4.39 -11.52
CA THR A 437 -31.02 -4.78 -11.57
C THR A 437 -30.11 -3.55 -11.52
N ASP A 438 -28.96 -3.67 -10.85
CA ASP A 438 -27.91 -2.63 -10.80
C ASP A 438 -27.15 -2.49 -12.14
N SER A 439 -27.58 -3.19 -13.18
CA SER A 439 -26.94 -3.22 -14.49
C SER A 439 -26.85 -1.86 -15.18
N PHE A 440 -27.69 -0.89 -14.78
CA PHE A 440 -27.61 0.48 -15.30
C PHE A 440 -26.33 1.22 -14.86
N LEU A 441 -25.69 0.78 -13.77
CA LEU A 441 -24.41 1.32 -13.30
C LEU A 441 -23.20 0.52 -13.81
N THR A 442 -23.39 -0.55 -14.58
CA THR A 442 -22.29 -1.41 -15.05
C THR A 442 -21.24 -0.61 -15.81
N GLU A 443 -21.65 0.24 -16.75
CA GLU A 443 -20.70 1.09 -17.49
C GLU A 443 -19.89 1.99 -16.56
N PHE A 444 -20.56 2.66 -15.61
CA PHE A 444 -19.90 3.50 -14.62
C PHE A 444 -18.90 2.71 -13.77
N LYS A 445 -19.30 1.53 -13.27
CA LYS A 445 -18.45 0.65 -12.46
C LYS A 445 -17.22 0.19 -13.25
N ASN A 446 -17.38 -0.20 -14.51
CA ASN A 446 -16.27 -0.65 -15.36
C ASN A 446 -15.27 0.50 -15.56
N HIS A 447 -15.78 1.69 -15.89
CA HIS A 447 -14.98 2.91 -16.01
C HIS A 447 -14.21 3.23 -14.72
N MET A 448 -14.87 3.15 -13.57
CA MET A 448 -14.23 3.40 -12.28
C MET A 448 -13.18 2.34 -11.92
N THR A 449 -13.42 1.06 -12.24
CA THR A 449 -12.43 -0.01 -12.03
C THR A 449 -11.20 0.20 -12.91
N CYS A 450 -11.37 0.47 -14.21
CA CYS A 450 -10.25 0.78 -15.10
C CYS A 450 -9.48 2.03 -14.64
N ARG A 451 -10.17 3.05 -14.11
CA ARG A 451 -9.54 4.25 -13.55
C ARG A 451 -8.73 3.98 -12.28
N LEU A 452 -9.17 3.05 -11.41
CA LEU A 452 -8.36 2.59 -10.27
C LEU A 452 -7.11 1.88 -10.74
N GLU A 453 -7.23 1.12 -11.83
CA GLU A 453 -6.11 0.62 -12.61
C GLU A 453 -5.47 1.70 -13.48
N GLY A 454 -5.68 3.00 -13.28
CA GLY A 454 -4.86 4.03 -13.92
C GLY A 454 -5.22 4.43 -15.36
N SER A 455 -6.39 4.02 -15.88
CA SER A 455 -6.97 4.70 -17.04
C SER A 455 -7.13 6.21 -16.78
N GLU A 456 -6.79 7.04 -17.77
CA GLU A 456 -6.62 8.48 -17.55
C GLU A 456 -7.92 9.31 -17.68
N LEU A 457 -8.97 8.78 -18.33
CA LEU A 457 -10.22 9.52 -18.50
C LEU A 457 -10.86 9.81 -17.14
N GLU A 458 -11.01 11.10 -16.82
CA GLU A 458 -11.52 11.48 -15.51
C GLU A 458 -13.05 11.33 -15.43
N ILE A 459 -13.49 10.75 -14.31
CA ILE A 459 -14.89 10.59 -13.95
C ILE A 459 -15.10 11.35 -12.65
N TYR A 460 -16.03 12.30 -12.65
CA TYR A 460 -16.30 13.17 -11.50
C TYR A 460 -17.41 12.60 -10.62
N GLY A 461 -18.30 11.80 -11.20
CA GLY A 461 -19.30 11.05 -10.43
C GLY A 461 -20.61 10.88 -11.18
N LEU A 462 -21.70 10.85 -10.42
CA LEU A 462 -23.04 10.57 -10.91
C LEU A 462 -23.99 11.73 -10.63
N THR A 463 -24.99 11.86 -11.48
CA THR A 463 -26.09 12.82 -11.32
C THR A 463 -27.40 12.18 -11.77
N GLN A 464 -28.53 12.78 -11.38
CA GLN A 464 -29.85 12.35 -11.83
C GLN A 464 -30.71 13.57 -12.10
N ASP A 465 -31.34 13.59 -13.27
CA ASP A 465 -32.37 14.57 -13.55
C ASP A 465 -33.63 14.20 -12.75
N ALA A 466 -33.97 15.01 -11.75
CA ALA A 466 -35.11 14.79 -10.89
C ALA A 466 -36.46 14.77 -11.65
N LYS A 467 -36.54 15.38 -12.85
CA LYS A 467 -37.77 15.40 -13.66
C LYS A 467 -38.00 14.10 -14.40
N THR A 468 -36.93 13.52 -14.96
CA THR A 468 -37.01 12.32 -15.80
C THR A 468 -36.65 11.04 -15.04
N GLY A 469 -36.00 11.17 -13.87
CA GLY A 469 -35.40 10.05 -13.14
C GLY A 469 -34.16 9.48 -13.81
N GLN A 470 -33.71 10.06 -14.94
CA GLN A 470 -32.60 9.57 -15.74
C GLN A 470 -31.28 9.73 -14.98
N CYS A 471 -30.61 8.62 -14.71
CA CYS A 471 -29.26 8.62 -14.14
C CYS A 471 -28.23 8.91 -15.24
N MET A 472 -27.21 9.68 -14.90
CA MET A 472 -26.15 10.09 -15.81
C MET A 472 -24.78 10.05 -15.12
N MET A 473 -23.75 9.78 -15.92
CA MET A 473 -22.35 9.87 -15.52
C MET A 473 -21.78 11.23 -15.93
N VAL A 474 -21.03 11.87 -15.04
CA VAL A 474 -20.33 13.13 -15.31
C VAL A 474 -18.82 12.84 -15.45
N LEU A 475 -18.27 13.20 -16.59
CA LEU A 475 -16.89 12.90 -17.00
C LEU A 475 -16.18 14.15 -17.55
N GLN A 476 -14.87 14.04 -17.75
CA GLN A 476 -14.06 15.05 -18.42
C GLN A 476 -14.63 15.40 -19.81
N PHE A 477 -14.72 16.70 -20.11
CA PHE A 477 -15.04 17.15 -21.46
C PHE A 477 -13.77 17.21 -22.32
N ALA A 478 -13.68 16.35 -23.33
CA ALA A 478 -12.61 16.36 -24.32
C ALA A 478 -12.89 17.40 -25.41
N ASN A 479 -12.16 18.52 -25.39
CA ASN A 479 -12.48 19.71 -26.18
C ASN A 479 -12.19 19.62 -27.69
N ARG A 480 -11.54 18.55 -28.17
CA ARG A 480 -11.26 18.30 -29.59
C ARG A 480 -12.11 17.16 -30.18
N GLY A 481 -13.11 16.65 -29.44
CA GLY A 481 -14.02 15.61 -29.93
C GLY A 481 -13.36 14.23 -29.94
N ASN A 482 -13.72 13.39 -30.92
CA ASN A 482 -13.13 12.05 -31.09
C ASN A 482 -11.94 12.07 -32.07
N LEU A 483 -11.11 11.03 -32.04
CA LEU A 483 -9.89 10.90 -32.86
C LEU A 483 -10.18 11.00 -34.36
N HIS A 484 -11.30 10.46 -34.82
CA HIS A 484 -11.65 10.55 -36.24
C HIS A 484 -11.89 11.99 -36.69
N ASP A 485 -12.70 12.74 -35.95
CA ASP A 485 -12.99 14.15 -36.26
C ASP A 485 -11.72 14.99 -36.16
N PHE A 486 -10.89 14.73 -35.15
CA PHE A 486 -9.61 15.36 -34.96
C PHE A 486 -8.65 15.13 -36.14
N LEU A 487 -8.48 13.88 -36.59
CA LEU A 487 -7.67 13.57 -37.77
C LEU A 487 -8.24 14.23 -39.02
N THR A 488 -9.55 14.20 -39.22
CA THR A 488 -10.18 14.83 -40.39
C THR A 488 -9.87 16.33 -40.47
N GLN A 489 -9.81 17.02 -39.34
CA GLN A 489 -9.55 18.47 -39.28
C GLN A 489 -8.06 18.81 -39.34
N ASP A 490 -7.20 18.05 -38.67
CA ASP A 490 -5.82 18.45 -38.37
C ASP A 490 -4.74 17.52 -38.95
N PHE A 491 -5.08 16.43 -39.65
CA PHE A 491 -4.13 15.41 -40.12
C PHE A 491 -2.85 15.97 -40.76
N ARG A 492 -2.98 16.95 -41.66
CA ARG A 492 -1.84 17.56 -42.38
C ARG A 492 -0.92 18.41 -41.48
N LYS A 493 -1.41 18.82 -40.31
CA LYS A 493 -0.66 19.59 -39.30
C LYS A 493 0.06 18.69 -38.29
N LEU A 494 -0.30 17.40 -38.23
CA LEU A 494 0.27 16.46 -37.28
C LEU A 494 1.60 15.91 -37.79
N THR A 495 2.65 16.11 -37.00
CA THR A 495 3.91 15.36 -37.14
C THR A 495 3.75 13.93 -36.64
N TRP A 496 4.61 13.03 -37.08
CA TRP A 496 4.68 11.67 -36.60
C TRP A 496 4.94 11.60 -35.12
N GLN A 497 5.75 12.51 -34.56
CA GLN A 497 5.91 12.60 -33.11
C GLN A 497 4.55 12.81 -32.40
N LYS A 498 3.70 13.71 -32.90
CA LYS A 498 2.36 13.94 -32.32
C LYS A 498 1.44 12.73 -32.51
N LYS A 499 1.49 12.07 -33.67
CA LYS A 499 0.73 10.84 -33.93
C LYS A 499 1.15 9.70 -32.99
N LEU A 500 2.45 9.53 -32.78
CA LEU A 500 2.99 8.55 -31.85
C LEU A 500 2.61 8.87 -30.40
N LYS A 501 2.56 10.15 -30.01
CA LYS A 501 2.04 10.55 -28.69
C LYS A 501 0.57 10.13 -28.51
N GLN A 502 -0.28 10.34 -29.52
CA GLN A 502 -1.66 9.85 -29.46
C GLN A 502 -1.71 8.32 -29.35
N LEU A 503 -0.90 7.61 -30.15
CA LEU A 503 -0.84 6.15 -30.08
C LEU A 503 -0.30 5.65 -28.72
N ALA A 504 0.63 6.37 -28.10
CA ALA A 504 1.16 6.04 -26.78
C ALA A 504 0.07 6.15 -25.72
N ASP A 505 -0.67 7.27 -25.70
CA ASP A 505 -1.80 7.48 -24.78
C ASP A 505 -2.86 6.38 -24.95
N ILE A 506 -3.26 6.10 -26.20
CA ILE A 506 -4.26 5.07 -26.52
C ILE A 506 -3.78 3.68 -26.09
N SER A 507 -2.53 3.32 -26.40
CA SER A 507 -1.99 2.00 -26.07
C SER A 507 -1.77 1.83 -24.56
N TYR A 508 -1.42 2.91 -23.87
CA TYR A 508 -1.32 2.92 -22.41
C TYR A 508 -2.67 2.69 -21.76
N ASP A 509 -3.68 3.46 -22.18
CA ASP A 509 -5.02 3.35 -21.61
C ASP A 509 -5.64 1.96 -21.89
N LEU A 510 -5.44 1.41 -23.11
CA LEU A 510 -5.89 0.05 -23.44
C LEU A 510 -5.16 -1.00 -22.59
N TYR A 511 -3.86 -0.82 -22.37
CA TYR A 511 -3.09 -1.66 -21.46
C TYR A 511 -3.70 -1.65 -20.04
N ARG A 512 -4.06 -0.48 -19.50
CA ARG A 512 -4.67 -0.37 -18.17
C ARG A 512 -6.06 -1.01 -18.10
N ILE A 513 -6.87 -0.88 -19.16
CA ILE A 513 -8.16 -1.58 -19.29
C ILE A 513 -7.97 -3.12 -19.27
N HIS A 514 -6.98 -3.63 -19.99
CA HIS A 514 -6.68 -5.07 -20.04
C HIS A 514 -6.15 -5.61 -18.70
N GLU A 515 -5.34 -4.83 -17.97
CA GLU A 515 -4.88 -5.17 -16.62
C GLU A 515 -6.04 -5.22 -15.62
N ALA A 516 -7.03 -4.33 -15.79
CA ALA A 516 -8.29 -4.35 -15.06
C ALA A 516 -9.20 -5.54 -15.40
N LYS A 517 -8.72 -6.49 -16.22
CA LYS A 517 -9.43 -7.69 -16.68
C LYS A 517 -10.67 -7.38 -17.53
N PHE A 518 -10.69 -6.22 -18.18
CA PHE A 518 -11.72 -5.85 -19.13
C PHE A 518 -11.24 -5.98 -20.57
N ILE A 519 -12.17 -6.31 -21.45
CA ILE A 519 -12.06 -6.18 -22.90
C ILE A 519 -12.98 -5.04 -23.29
N HIS A 520 -12.51 -4.07 -24.08
CA HIS A 520 -13.33 -2.94 -24.51
C HIS A 520 -14.49 -3.41 -25.39
N GLY A 521 -14.21 -4.26 -26.38
CA GLY A 521 -15.23 -4.98 -27.15
C GLY A 521 -15.98 -4.15 -28.20
N ASP A 522 -15.65 -2.87 -28.32
CA ASP A 522 -16.12 -1.92 -29.36
C ASP A 522 -15.05 -0.85 -29.63
N PHE A 523 -13.83 -1.32 -29.84
CA PHE A 523 -12.65 -0.46 -29.89
C PHE A 523 -12.43 0.15 -31.28
N HIS A 524 -12.62 1.46 -31.41
CA HIS A 524 -12.51 2.19 -32.68
C HIS A 524 -12.21 3.68 -32.49
N SER A 525 -11.79 4.39 -33.55
CA SER A 525 -11.39 5.81 -33.47
C SER A 525 -12.48 6.77 -32.98
N GLY A 526 -13.77 6.42 -33.17
CA GLY A 526 -14.89 7.18 -32.59
C GLY A 526 -15.01 7.14 -31.05
N ASN A 527 -14.40 6.15 -30.41
CA ASN A 527 -14.40 5.95 -28.95
C ASN A 527 -13.10 6.43 -28.31
N ILE A 528 -12.21 7.06 -29.09
CA ILE A 528 -11.02 7.73 -28.59
C ILE A 528 -11.30 9.23 -28.53
N LEU A 529 -11.33 9.80 -27.33
CA LEU A 529 -11.56 11.23 -27.10
C LEU A 529 -10.24 12.00 -27.09
N ILE A 530 -10.25 13.22 -27.62
CA ILE A 530 -9.07 14.08 -27.74
C ILE A 530 -9.27 15.35 -26.92
N ASN A 531 -8.32 15.63 -26.03
CA ASN A 531 -8.29 16.88 -25.27
C ASN A 531 -6.99 17.64 -25.54
N GLU A 532 -7.11 18.91 -25.87
CA GLU A 532 -6.00 19.84 -25.90
C GLU A 532 -5.98 20.66 -24.61
N ASN A 533 -4.86 20.58 -23.90
CA ASN A 533 -4.58 21.32 -22.68
C ASN A 533 -4.28 22.80 -22.99
N THR A 534 -4.28 23.64 -21.97
CA THR A 534 -4.06 25.09 -22.12
C THR A 534 -2.65 25.46 -22.62
N ASP A 535 -1.68 24.56 -22.45
CA ASP A 535 -0.32 24.67 -22.98
C ASP A 535 -0.18 24.17 -24.44
N GLY A 536 -1.29 23.69 -25.04
CA GLY A 536 -1.33 23.14 -26.40
C GLY A 536 -0.92 21.66 -26.50
N ASP A 537 -0.66 20.98 -25.38
CA ASP A 537 -0.44 19.53 -25.38
C ASP A 537 -1.76 18.79 -25.66
N VAL A 538 -1.70 17.75 -26.48
CA VAL A 538 -2.90 17.01 -26.92
C VAL A 538 -2.83 15.59 -26.38
N LYS A 539 -3.82 15.20 -25.60
CA LYS A 539 -3.96 13.86 -25.02
C LYS A 539 -5.13 13.09 -25.62
N SER A 540 -4.95 11.79 -25.76
CA SER A 540 -6.01 10.84 -26.12
C SER A 540 -6.52 10.06 -24.91
N TYR A 541 -7.81 9.72 -24.90
CA TYR A 541 -8.45 8.90 -23.87
C TYR A 541 -9.39 7.88 -24.48
N ILE A 542 -9.41 6.66 -23.97
CA ILE A 542 -10.41 5.67 -24.35
C ILE A 542 -11.69 5.94 -23.56
N ALA A 543 -12.82 5.97 -24.27
CA ALA A 543 -14.15 6.19 -23.70
C ALA A 543 -15.12 5.09 -24.15
N ASP A 544 -16.31 5.07 -23.55
CA ASP A 544 -17.41 4.16 -23.87
C ASP A 544 -17.16 2.69 -23.54
N LEU A 545 -17.14 2.39 -22.24
CA LEU A 545 -17.09 1.02 -21.73
C LEU A 545 -18.49 0.38 -21.59
N GLY A 546 -19.51 0.90 -22.26
CA GLY A 546 -20.88 0.37 -22.18
C GLY A 546 -21.04 -1.06 -22.70
N LEU A 547 -20.16 -1.47 -23.62
CA LEU A 547 -20.08 -2.83 -24.18
C LEU A 547 -18.90 -3.65 -23.67
N SER A 548 -18.16 -3.11 -22.71
CA SER A 548 -17.00 -3.80 -22.14
C SER A 548 -17.42 -5.07 -21.41
N ARG A 549 -16.53 -6.07 -21.44
CA ARG A 549 -16.78 -7.40 -20.88
C ARG A 549 -15.65 -7.75 -19.93
N ASN A 550 -15.98 -8.36 -18.80
CA ASN A 550 -14.97 -8.95 -17.95
C ASN A 550 -14.45 -10.23 -18.62
N GLN A 551 -13.13 -10.46 -18.58
CA GLN A 551 -12.51 -11.64 -19.20
C GLN A 551 -13.05 -12.97 -18.64
N ASP A 552 -13.56 -12.98 -17.41
CA ASP A 552 -14.13 -14.17 -16.75
C ASP A 552 -15.61 -14.43 -17.15
N GLU A 553 -16.26 -13.48 -17.84
CA GLU A 553 -17.65 -13.62 -18.27
C GLU A 553 -17.75 -14.44 -19.57
N HIS A 554 -18.15 -15.71 -19.43
CA HIS A 554 -18.50 -16.54 -20.59
C HIS A 554 -19.90 -16.20 -21.11
N ILE A 555 -19.98 -15.22 -22.01
CA ILE A 555 -21.23 -14.93 -22.73
C ILE A 555 -21.43 -15.97 -23.84
N LEU A 556 -22.61 -16.62 -23.84
CA LEU A 556 -23.03 -17.55 -24.90
C LEU A 556 -23.40 -16.81 -26.19
N LYS A 557 -23.08 -17.45 -27.31
CA LYS A 557 -23.20 -16.97 -28.70
C LYS A 557 -24.48 -16.20 -29.00
N GLY A 558 -24.33 -15.11 -29.75
CA GLY A 558 -25.47 -14.42 -30.37
C GLY A 558 -25.15 -13.28 -31.33
N GLY A 559 -23.92 -13.13 -31.84
CA GLY A 559 -23.52 -12.05 -32.77
C GLY A 559 -22.41 -11.14 -32.21
N ALA A 560 -21.82 -10.34 -33.08
CA ALA A 560 -20.80 -9.35 -32.72
C ALA A 560 -21.43 -7.95 -32.68
N TYR A 561 -20.80 -7.03 -31.96
CA TYR A 561 -21.17 -5.61 -31.97
C TYR A 561 -19.94 -4.78 -32.32
N GLY A 562 -20.14 -3.74 -33.10
CA GLY A 562 -19.14 -2.70 -33.35
C GLY A 562 -19.18 -2.15 -34.77
N ILE A 563 -18.11 -1.48 -35.17
CA ILE A 563 -17.94 -0.94 -36.53
C ILE A 563 -17.13 -1.95 -37.35
N LEU A 564 -17.75 -2.50 -38.40
CA LEU A 564 -17.26 -3.70 -39.12
C LEU A 564 -15.74 -3.75 -39.37
N PRO A 565 -15.08 -2.73 -39.97
CA PRO A 565 -13.63 -2.76 -40.18
C PRO A 565 -12.74 -2.92 -38.94
N TYR A 566 -13.24 -2.58 -37.76
CA TYR A 566 -12.50 -2.67 -36.49
C TYR A 566 -12.75 -3.99 -35.77
N VAL A 567 -13.75 -4.76 -36.19
CA VAL A 567 -14.08 -6.04 -35.56
C VAL A 567 -13.13 -7.11 -36.09
N ALA A 568 -12.45 -7.78 -35.16
CA ALA A 568 -11.45 -8.78 -35.51
C ALA A 568 -12.04 -9.99 -36.26
N PRO A 569 -11.28 -10.64 -37.16
CA PRO A 569 -11.75 -11.75 -37.99
C PRO A 569 -12.37 -12.92 -37.21
N GLU A 570 -11.78 -13.27 -36.06
CA GLU A 570 -12.27 -14.33 -35.18
C GLU A 570 -13.61 -13.97 -34.54
N ILE A 571 -13.83 -12.69 -34.22
CA ILE A 571 -15.10 -12.19 -33.67
C ILE A 571 -16.18 -12.17 -34.74
N LEU A 572 -15.85 -11.73 -35.96
CA LEU A 572 -16.75 -11.86 -37.13
C LEU A 572 -17.10 -13.33 -37.43
N SER A 573 -16.19 -14.25 -37.10
CA SER A 573 -16.40 -15.70 -37.19
C SER A 573 -17.16 -16.31 -36.01
N GLY A 574 -17.66 -15.49 -35.07
CA GLY A 574 -18.51 -15.91 -33.95
C GLY A 574 -17.73 -16.51 -32.78
N GLN A 575 -16.45 -16.19 -32.63
CA GLN A 575 -15.70 -16.49 -31.41
C GLN A 575 -15.99 -15.49 -30.29
N GLN A 576 -15.54 -15.82 -29.08
CA GLN A 576 -15.66 -14.93 -27.92
C GLN A 576 -14.69 -13.76 -28.04
N TYR A 577 -15.09 -12.62 -27.48
CA TYR A 577 -14.22 -11.45 -27.37
C TYR A 577 -13.03 -11.79 -26.47
N THR A 578 -11.86 -11.32 -26.89
CA THR A 578 -10.60 -11.45 -26.14
C THR A 578 -9.84 -10.12 -26.19
N PRO A 579 -8.84 -9.89 -25.31
CA PRO A 579 -8.00 -8.70 -25.38
C PRO A 579 -7.33 -8.51 -26.74
N GLU A 580 -6.94 -9.60 -27.41
CA GLU A 580 -6.34 -9.59 -28.75
C GLU A 580 -7.29 -9.03 -29.82
N ALA A 581 -8.62 -9.12 -29.62
CA ALA A 581 -9.59 -8.51 -30.52
C ALA A 581 -9.56 -6.97 -30.43
N ASP A 582 -9.34 -6.40 -29.24
CA ASP A 582 -9.12 -4.96 -29.10
C ASP A 582 -7.80 -4.53 -29.76
N ILE A 583 -6.75 -5.38 -29.69
CA ILE A 583 -5.46 -5.13 -30.37
C ILE A 583 -5.65 -5.06 -31.89
N TYR A 584 -6.51 -5.89 -32.46
CA TYR A 584 -6.88 -5.77 -33.87
C TYR A 584 -7.49 -4.39 -34.17
N GLY A 585 -8.45 -3.95 -33.35
CA GLY A 585 -9.04 -2.61 -33.46
C GLY A 585 -7.99 -1.49 -33.35
N LEU A 586 -7.01 -1.64 -32.45
CA LEU A 586 -5.87 -0.73 -32.32
C LEU A 586 -5.03 -0.69 -33.58
N GLY A 587 -4.74 -1.84 -34.19
CA GLY A 587 -4.04 -1.91 -35.47
C GLY A 587 -4.79 -1.21 -36.61
N ILE A 588 -6.12 -1.27 -36.62
CA ILE A 588 -6.94 -0.51 -37.58
C ILE A 588 -6.87 1.00 -37.30
N ILE A 589 -6.88 1.43 -36.03
CA ILE A 589 -6.63 2.82 -35.64
C ILE A 589 -5.22 3.27 -36.06
N MET A 590 -4.21 2.40 -35.97
CA MET A 590 -2.87 2.70 -36.45
C MET A 590 -2.85 2.99 -37.95
N VAL A 591 -3.65 2.28 -38.75
CA VAL A 591 -3.83 2.55 -40.18
C VAL A 591 -4.50 3.92 -40.39
N GLU A 592 -5.52 4.28 -39.61
CA GLU A 592 -6.13 5.62 -39.66
C GLU A 592 -5.16 6.74 -39.29
N LEU A 593 -4.35 6.58 -38.24
CA LEU A 593 -3.31 7.55 -37.87
C LEU A 593 -2.29 7.75 -39.00
N SER A 594 -2.01 6.68 -39.76
CA SER A 594 -1.07 6.73 -40.89
C SER A 594 -1.65 7.45 -42.10
N SER A 595 -2.94 7.24 -42.41
CA SER A 595 -3.57 7.63 -43.67
C SER A 595 -4.46 8.88 -43.55
N GLY A 596 -4.97 9.16 -42.35
CA GLY A 596 -5.99 10.19 -42.10
C GLY A 596 -7.36 9.82 -42.65
N GLN A 597 -7.54 8.58 -43.12
CA GLN A 597 -8.76 8.10 -43.76
C GLN A 597 -9.37 6.95 -42.97
N ARG A 598 -10.70 6.84 -43.03
CA ARG A 598 -11.42 5.70 -42.47
C ARG A 598 -10.98 4.39 -43.14
N PRO A 599 -10.96 3.27 -42.40
CA PRO A 599 -10.64 1.97 -42.99
C PRO A 599 -11.68 1.58 -44.05
N PHE A 600 -11.20 1.06 -45.18
CA PHE A 600 -12.02 0.71 -46.35
C PHE A 600 -12.91 1.86 -46.86
N ASN A 601 -12.43 3.10 -46.79
CA ASN A 601 -13.09 4.28 -47.32
C ASN A 601 -13.60 4.03 -48.76
N GLY A 602 -14.87 4.37 -49.03
CA GLY A 602 -15.49 4.10 -50.34
C GLY A 602 -16.26 2.77 -50.44
N ARG A 603 -16.13 1.84 -49.48
CA ARG A 603 -16.77 0.53 -49.53
C ARG A 603 -18.02 0.43 -48.64
N PRO A 604 -19.06 -0.30 -49.07
CA PRO A 604 -20.21 -0.60 -48.22
C PRO A 604 -19.84 -1.62 -47.13
N PHE A 605 -20.33 -1.41 -45.90
CA PHE A 605 -20.15 -2.35 -44.79
C PHE A 605 -21.25 -3.41 -44.81
N ASN A 606 -20.95 -4.51 -45.48
CA ASN A 606 -21.88 -5.61 -45.72
C ASN A 606 -21.22 -6.97 -45.50
N LEU A 607 -22.01 -8.04 -45.65
CA LEU A 607 -21.55 -9.43 -45.54
C LEU A 607 -20.31 -9.70 -46.40
N LYS A 608 -20.27 -9.18 -47.63
CA LYS A 608 -19.13 -9.38 -48.55
C LYS A 608 -17.82 -8.83 -47.96
N LEU A 609 -17.82 -7.59 -47.46
CA LEU A 609 -16.63 -7.02 -46.82
C LEU A 609 -16.23 -7.82 -45.58
N SER A 610 -17.21 -8.28 -44.80
CA SER A 610 -16.97 -9.12 -43.60
C SER A 610 -16.23 -10.41 -43.95
N VAL A 611 -16.68 -11.11 -45.00
CA VAL A 611 -16.05 -12.35 -45.49
C VAL A 611 -14.64 -12.09 -46.02
N GLU A 612 -14.43 -11.00 -46.77
CA GLU A 612 -13.10 -10.65 -47.28
C GLU A 612 -12.11 -10.32 -46.15
N ILE A 613 -12.54 -9.63 -45.09
CA ILE A 613 -11.73 -9.37 -43.88
C ILE A 613 -11.32 -10.70 -43.23
N CYS A 614 -12.25 -11.63 -43.07
CA CYS A 614 -11.97 -12.99 -42.57
C CYS A 614 -10.99 -13.76 -43.47
N GLN A 615 -10.97 -13.47 -44.77
CA GLN A 615 -10.04 -14.05 -45.75
C GLN A 615 -8.68 -13.35 -45.81
N GLY A 616 -8.45 -12.33 -44.97
CA GLY A 616 -7.15 -11.66 -44.87
C GLY A 616 -7.10 -10.29 -45.53
N LEU A 617 -8.21 -9.75 -46.04
CA LEU A 617 -8.25 -8.38 -46.52
C LEU A 617 -7.93 -7.41 -45.37
N ARG A 618 -7.06 -6.43 -45.64
CA ARG A 618 -6.67 -5.37 -44.69
C ARG A 618 -6.70 -4.00 -45.37
N PRO A 619 -6.93 -2.91 -44.62
CA PRO A 619 -6.86 -1.55 -45.17
C PRO A 619 -5.41 -1.16 -45.52
N GLU A 620 -5.26 -0.22 -46.43
CA GLU A 620 -3.97 0.28 -46.89
C GLU A 620 -3.43 1.39 -45.98
N PHE A 621 -2.10 1.43 -45.80
CA PHE A 621 -1.41 2.48 -45.05
C PHE A 621 -1.27 3.76 -45.86
N GLY A 622 -1.15 4.90 -45.18
CA GLY A 622 -0.88 6.18 -45.82
C GLY A 622 0.47 6.18 -46.56
N GLN A 623 0.55 6.94 -47.66
CA GLN A 623 1.81 7.10 -48.39
C GLN A 623 2.90 7.67 -47.49
N GLY A 624 4.09 7.05 -47.53
CA GLY A 624 5.24 7.48 -46.75
C GLY A 624 5.20 7.04 -45.29
N THR A 625 4.27 6.16 -44.89
CA THR A 625 4.27 5.56 -43.55
C THR A 625 5.58 4.80 -43.29
N PRO A 626 6.29 5.05 -42.17
CA PRO A 626 7.52 4.35 -41.84
C PRO A 626 7.36 2.82 -41.74
N ASP A 627 8.30 2.06 -42.29
CA ASP A 627 8.20 0.59 -42.34
C ASP A 627 8.11 -0.05 -40.95
N CYS A 628 8.87 0.45 -39.97
CA CYS A 628 8.81 -0.07 -38.59
C CYS A 628 7.43 0.10 -37.94
N TYR A 629 6.68 1.14 -38.34
CA TYR A 629 5.31 1.36 -37.90
C TYR A 629 4.34 0.40 -38.62
N ILE A 630 4.54 0.20 -39.93
CA ILE A 630 3.76 -0.77 -40.73
C ILE A 630 3.93 -2.18 -40.16
N GLU A 631 5.16 -2.59 -39.83
CA GLU A 631 5.45 -3.89 -39.22
C GLU A 631 4.65 -4.10 -37.94
N LEU A 632 4.74 -3.15 -36.99
CA LEU A 632 3.98 -3.23 -35.73
C LEU A 632 2.46 -3.24 -35.96
N ALA A 633 1.95 -2.40 -36.86
CA ALA A 633 0.52 -2.37 -37.18
C ALA A 633 0.05 -3.68 -37.83
N LYS A 634 0.89 -4.32 -38.67
CA LYS A 634 0.61 -5.62 -39.28
C LYS A 634 0.56 -6.75 -38.24
N GLU A 635 1.46 -6.73 -37.25
CA GLU A 635 1.40 -7.64 -36.10
C GLU A 635 0.06 -7.47 -35.36
N CYS A 636 -0.40 -6.24 -35.15
CA CYS A 636 -1.67 -5.95 -34.46
C CYS A 636 -2.90 -6.45 -35.25
N ILE A 637 -2.91 -6.34 -36.58
CA ILE A 637 -4.04 -6.77 -37.43
C ILE A 637 -3.90 -8.20 -37.97
N ASP A 638 -2.99 -9.01 -37.42
CA ASP A 638 -2.81 -10.41 -37.82
C ASP A 638 -4.16 -11.17 -37.69
N SER A 639 -4.45 -12.06 -38.66
CA SER A 639 -5.65 -12.90 -38.61
C SER A 639 -5.63 -13.88 -37.43
N ASN A 640 -4.45 -14.25 -36.94
CA ASN A 640 -4.26 -15.15 -35.81
C ASN A 640 -4.07 -14.35 -34.52
N PRO A 641 -5.02 -14.40 -33.55
CA PRO A 641 -4.94 -13.60 -32.32
C PRO A 641 -3.64 -13.77 -31.51
N PRO A 642 -3.09 -14.99 -31.31
CA PRO A 642 -1.82 -15.18 -30.58
C PRO A 642 -0.59 -14.52 -31.20
N ASN A 643 -0.63 -14.15 -32.49
CA ASN A 643 0.46 -13.44 -33.13
C ASN A 643 0.46 -11.93 -32.80
N ARG A 644 -0.65 -11.43 -32.24
CA ARG A 644 -0.80 -10.01 -31.93
C ARG A 644 -0.09 -9.68 -30.62
N PRO A 645 0.63 -8.56 -30.53
CA PRO A 645 1.30 -8.15 -29.30
C PRO A 645 0.29 -7.67 -28.26
N ILE A 646 0.63 -7.79 -26.97
CA ILE A 646 -0.16 -7.16 -25.89
C ILE A 646 -0.01 -5.63 -25.91
N ALA A 647 -1.03 -4.89 -25.46
CA ALA A 647 -1.04 -3.43 -25.45
C ALA A 647 0.17 -2.80 -24.75
N LYS A 648 0.66 -3.42 -23.66
CA LYS A 648 1.88 -2.99 -22.94
C LYS A 648 3.12 -2.97 -23.84
N HIS A 649 3.25 -3.96 -24.72
CA HIS A 649 4.38 -4.07 -25.65
C HIS A 649 4.33 -2.95 -26.69
N ILE A 650 3.14 -2.70 -27.25
CA ILE A 650 2.89 -1.60 -28.20
C ILE A 650 3.24 -0.26 -27.56
N TYR A 651 2.71 0.03 -26.36
CA TYR A 651 3.02 1.25 -25.61
C TYR A 651 4.53 1.44 -25.42
N SER A 652 5.24 0.38 -24.98
CA SER A 652 6.69 0.44 -24.74
C SER A 652 7.48 0.75 -26.02
N LYS A 653 7.13 0.10 -27.14
CA LYS A 653 7.78 0.30 -28.45
C LYS A 653 7.52 1.70 -29.00
N VAL A 654 6.30 2.22 -28.83
CA VAL A 654 5.95 3.59 -29.26
C VAL A 654 6.68 4.65 -28.41
N ILE A 655 6.76 4.46 -27.08
CA ILE A 655 7.55 5.36 -26.20
C ILE A 655 9.03 5.35 -26.58
N GLU A 656 9.58 4.20 -26.96
CA GLU A 656 10.94 4.13 -27.47
C GLU A 656 11.13 4.98 -28.73
N TRP A 657 10.22 4.89 -29.70
CA TRP A 657 10.27 5.72 -30.92
C TRP A 657 10.15 7.22 -30.61
N ILE A 658 9.28 7.62 -29.69
CA ILE A 658 9.16 9.02 -29.25
C ILE A 658 10.49 9.52 -28.70
N LYS A 659 11.13 8.74 -27.79
CA LYS A 659 12.44 9.08 -27.22
C LYS A 659 13.53 9.17 -28.29
N ILE A 660 13.51 8.29 -29.28
CA ILE A 660 14.45 8.33 -30.42
C ILE A 660 14.27 9.63 -31.21
N ILE A 661 13.03 10.00 -31.56
CA ILE A 661 12.76 11.22 -32.33
C ILE A 661 13.19 12.47 -31.56
N GLU A 662 12.93 12.52 -30.25
CA GLU A 662 13.24 13.64 -29.36
C GLU A 662 14.74 13.77 -29.01
N SER A 663 15.51 12.69 -29.12
CA SER A 663 16.93 12.70 -28.76
C SER A 663 17.79 13.51 -29.74
N GLU A 664 18.58 14.46 -29.22
CA GLU A 664 19.48 15.30 -30.01
C GLU A 664 20.81 14.60 -30.36
N ASN A 665 21.32 13.73 -29.47
CA ASN A 665 22.64 13.10 -29.57
C ASN A 665 22.53 11.57 -29.71
N LEU A 666 21.97 11.09 -30.82
CA LEU A 666 21.93 9.67 -31.15
C LEU A 666 23.22 9.22 -31.84
N ILE A 667 23.85 8.17 -31.29
CA ILE A 667 25.07 7.56 -31.85
C ILE A 667 24.78 6.17 -32.47
N ASP A 668 23.63 5.57 -32.12
CA ASP A 668 23.22 4.26 -32.64
C ASP A 668 22.63 4.38 -34.05
N ASP A 669 23.25 3.71 -35.02
CA ASP A 669 22.86 3.77 -36.44
C ASP A 669 21.43 3.28 -36.70
N LYS A 670 20.94 2.26 -35.96
CA LYS A 670 19.56 1.77 -36.12
C LYS A 670 18.56 2.78 -35.61
N LYS A 671 18.84 3.43 -34.47
CA LYS A 671 17.99 4.51 -33.93
C LYS A 671 18.01 5.73 -34.84
N LEU A 672 19.15 6.04 -35.45
CA LEU A 672 19.27 7.13 -36.42
C LEU A 672 18.43 6.86 -37.67
N ASP A 673 18.45 5.62 -38.19
CA ASP A 673 17.59 5.21 -39.31
C ASP A 673 16.09 5.35 -38.97
N ILE A 674 15.68 4.90 -37.79
CA ILE A 674 14.28 5.06 -37.31
C ILE A 674 13.90 6.55 -37.26
N LYS A 675 14.75 7.40 -36.65
CA LYS A 675 14.51 8.85 -36.57
C LYS A 675 14.36 9.46 -37.96
N LYS A 676 15.25 9.09 -38.89
CA LYS A 676 15.21 9.55 -40.28
C LYS A 676 13.91 9.15 -40.96
N LYS A 677 13.48 7.89 -40.84
CA LYS A 677 12.22 7.39 -41.44
C LYS A 677 11.00 8.21 -40.99
N PHE A 678 10.88 8.53 -39.70
CA PHE A 678 9.77 9.36 -39.20
C PHE A 678 9.85 10.81 -39.70
N ASN A 679 11.04 11.41 -39.74
CA ASN A 679 11.24 12.77 -40.24
C ASN A 679 10.95 12.91 -41.75
N ASP A 680 11.38 11.92 -42.54
CA ASP A 680 11.11 11.88 -43.98
C ASP A 680 9.59 11.74 -44.22
N ALA A 681 8.92 10.93 -43.42
CA ALA A 681 7.47 10.73 -43.49
C ALA A 681 6.67 12.01 -43.17
N ASP A 682 7.16 12.87 -42.26
CA ASP A 682 6.54 14.19 -41.98
C ASP A 682 6.54 15.11 -43.21
N SER A 683 7.58 15.02 -44.04
CA SER A 683 7.67 15.79 -45.28
C SER A 683 6.68 15.32 -46.35
N ILE A 684 6.31 14.04 -46.33
CA ILE A 684 5.35 13.44 -47.26
C ILE A 684 3.91 13.81 -46.86
N ILE A 685 3.56 13.71 -45.58
CA ILE A 685 2.21 14.02 -45.05
C ILE A 685 1.73 15.41 -45.48
N LYS A 686 2.62 16.41 -45.43
CA LYS A 686 2.32 17.80 -45.82
C LYS A 686 1.87 17.93 -47.28
N LYS A 687 2.27 16.99 -48.14
CA LYS A 687 1.98 16.97 -49.59
C LYS A 687 0.83 16.03 -49.96
N THR A 688 0.29 15.26 -49.02
CA THR A 688 -0.73 14.23 -49.30
C THR A 688 -2.11 14.82 -49.61
N THR A 689 -2.71 14.39 -50.72
CA THR A 689 -4.12 14.69 -51.06
C THR A 689 -5.06 13.75 -50.30
N LEU A 690 -5.99 14.32 -49.52
CA LEU A 690 -7.03 13.54 -48.83
C LEU A 690 -8.28 13.52 -49.71
N ASN A 691 -8.75 12.33 -50.08
CA ASN A 691 -10.00 12.16 -50.81
C ASN A 691 -11.17 12.16 -49.81
N SER A 692 -11.96 13.23 -49.80
CA SER A 692 -13.20 13.28 -49.03
C SER A 692 -14.29 12.47 -49.76
N SER A 693 -14.42 11.20 -49.43
CA SER A 693 -15.58 10.42 -49.88
C SER A 693 -16.79 10.77 -48.99
N LEU A 694 -17.87 11.23 -49.61
CA LEU A 694 -19.14 11.65 -48.99
C LEU A 694 -20.03 10.47 -48.52
N LEU A 695 -19.48 9.26 -48.39
CA LEU A 695 -20.26 8.10 -47.95
C LEU A 695 -20.81 8.31 -46.53
N HIS A 696 -22.12 8.05 -46.39
CA HIS A 696 -22.93 8.39 -45.22
C HIS A 696 -22.24 8.13 -43.88
N GLN A 697 -22.08 9.18 -43.07
CA GLN A 697 -21.56 9.15 -41.69
C GLN A 697 -22.21 8.04 -40.82
N ASN A 698 -23.47 7.69 -41.10
CA ASN A 698 -24.26 6.67 -40.38
C ASN A 698 -23.73 5.22 -40.50
N ILE A 699 -22.77 4.94 -41.39
CA ILE A 699 -22.17 3.61 -41.57
C ILE A 699 -21.12 3.32 -40.48
N PHE A 700 -20.55 4.36 -39.86
CA PHE A 700 -19.52 4.28 -38.81
C PHE A 700 -20.09 4.43 -37.39
N ASN A 701 -21.32 3.96 -37.19
CA ASN A 701 -21.89 3.80 -35.86
C ASN A 701 -21.88 2.31 -35.51
N SER A 702 -21.52 1.99 -34.28
CA SER A 702 -21.53 0.61 -33.77
C SER A 702 -22.91 -0.01 -33.92
N LYS A 703 -22.95 -1.22 -34.49
CA LYS A 703 -24.18 -1.97 -34.74
C LYS A 703 -23.96 -3.44 -34.45
N PHE A 704 -25.07 -4.15 -34.29
CA PHE A 704 -25.08 -5.59 -34.25
C PHE A 704 -24.69 -6.19 -35.61
N ILE A 705 -23.84 -7.20 -35.60
CA ILE A 705 -23.32 -7.93 -36.76
C ILE A 705 -23.67 -9.41 -36.56
N ASP A 706 -24.49 -9.96 -37.46
CA ASP A 706 -24.86 -11.37 -37.40
C ASP A 706 -23.72 -12.27 -37.89
N THR A 707 -23.00 -12.86 -36.93
CA THR A 707 -21.87 -13.76 -37.19
C THR A 707 -22.30 -15.12 -37.74
N SER A 708 -23.58 -15.49 -37.61
CA SER A 708 -24.08 -16.78 -38.10
C SER A 708 -24.13 -16.82 -39.63
N GLU A 709 -24.48 -15.69 -40.25
CA GLU A 709 -24.51 -15.52 -41.70
C GLU A 709 -23.09 -15.57 -42.28
N ILE A 710 -22.14 -14.85 -41.67
CA ILE A 710 -20.72 -14.82 -42.10
C ILE A 710 -20.11 -16.23 -42.14
N ASN A 711 -20.37 -17.03 -41.09
CA ASN A 711 -19.84 -18.39 -40.98
C ASN A 711 -20.27 -19.33 -42.11
N GLN A 712 -21.38 -19.06 -42.79
CA GLN A 712 -21.86 -19.87 -43.92
C GLN A 712 -21.00 -19.68 -45.18
N PHE A 713 -20.32 -18.54 -45.30
CA PHE A 713 -19.56 -18.14 -46.50
C PHE A 713 -18.03 -18.24 -46.32
N ILE A 714 -17.55 -18.60 -45.13
CA ILE A 714 -16.13 -18.86 -44.88
C ILE A 714 -15.78 -20.32 -45.26
N PRO A 715 -14.76 -20.57 -46.11
CA PRO A 715 -14.34 -21.93 -46.47
C PRO A 715 -14.03 -22.78 -45.23
N ILE A 716 -14.45 -24.06 -45.24
CA ILE A 716 -14.36 -24.98 -44.08
C ILE A 716 -12.93 -25.03 -43.50
N ASN A 717 -11.89 -25.06 -44.35
CA ASN A 717 -10.49 -25.10 -43.91
C ASN A 717 -10.05 -23.81 -43.18
N LEU A 718 -10.52 -22.65 -43.63
CA LEU A 718 -10.25 -21.37 -42.97
C LEU A 718 -11.01 -21.28 -41.65
N SER A 719 -12.25 -21.79 -41.62
CA SER A 719 -13.05 -21.90 -40.40
C SER A 719 -12.37 -22.80 -39.35
N LEU A 720 -11.71 -23.89 -39.77
CA LEU A 720 -11.02 -24.83 -38.89
C LEU A 720 -9.71 -24.23 -38.34
N SER A 721 -8.93 -23.51 -39.15
CA SER A 721 -7.73 -22.80 -38.68
C SER A 721 -8.07 -21.69 -37.69
N ILE A 722 -9.16 -20.96 -37.94
CA ILE A 722 -9.68 -19.94 -37.01
C ILE A 722 -10.22 -20.63 -35.73
N ARG A 723 -10.95 -21.76 -35.83
CA ARG A 723 -11.57 -22.45 -34.68
C ARG A 723 -10.65 -23.37 -33.85
N LYS A 724 -9.50 -23.82 -34.38
CA LYS A 724 -8.54 -24.72 -33.69
C LYS A 724 -7.87 -24.10 -32.46
N LEU A 725 -8.10 -22.81 -32.20
CA LEU A 725 -7.60 -22.07 -31.03
C LEU A 725 -8.18 -22.52 -29.68
N LYS A 726 -9.08 -23.53 -29.65
CA LYS A 726 -9.66 -24.08 -28.40
C LYS A 726 -8.80 -25.12 -27.67
N GLU A 727 -7.77 -25.70 -28.29
CA GLU A 727 -7.10 -26.91 -27.74
C GLU A 727 -5.66 -26.71 -27.25
N THR A 728 -5.11 -25.49 -27.29
CA THR A 728 -3.76 -25.21 -26.77
C THR A 728 -3.80 -24.16 -25.66
N SER A 729 -4.37 -24.50 -24.51
CA SER A 729 -4.15 -23.76 -23.24
C SER A 729 -4.21 -24.64 -21.98
N LEU A 730 -4.05 -25.96 -22.14
CA LEU A 730 -3.84 -26.89 -21.03
C LEU A 730 -2.48 -27.57 -21.20
N CYS A 731 -1.41 -26.83 -20.92
CA CYS A 731 -0.11 -27.42 -20.59
C CYS A 731 0.39 -26.75 -19.31
N ASP A 732 0.71 -27.60 -18.34
CA ASP A 732 1.09 -27.28 -16.97
C ASP A 732 2.15 -26.18 -16.84
N PHE A 733 1.86 -25.18 -16.01
CA PHE A 733 2.87 -24.36 -15.34
C PHE A 733 3.05 -24.88 -13.92
N SER A 734 3.71 -26.03 -13.80
CA SER A 734 4.49 -26.38 -12.62
C SER A 734 5.95 -26.51 -13.06
N ASP A 735 6.83 -25.91 -12.27
CA ASP A 735 8.29 -25.97 -12.36
C ASP A 735 8.99 -24.88 -13.20
N PHE A 736 9.23 -23.73 -12.56
CA PHE A 736 10.55 -23.10 -12.61
C PHE A 736 10.94 -22.57 -11.21
N PRO A 737 12.18 -22.82 -10.75
CA PRO A 737 12.65 -22.44 -9.42
C PRO A 737 13.01 -20.95 -9.36
N ILE A 738 12.70 -20.36 -8.21
CA ILE A 738 13.11 -19.01 -7.82
C ILE A 738 14.62 -19.03 -7.55
N VAL A 739 15.37 -18.12 -8.20
CA VAL A 739 16.66 -17.61 -7.72
C VAL A 739 16.52 -16.11 -7.51
#